data_AF-A0AAD5IHQ1-F1
#
_entry.id   AF-A0AAD5IHQ1-F1
#
_cell.length_a   1.000
_cell.length_b   1.000
_cell.length_c   1.000
_cell.angle_alpha   90.00
_cell.angle_beta   90.00
_cell.angle_gamma   90.00
#
_symmetry.space_group_name_H-M   'P 1'
#
loop_
_entity.id
_entity.type
_entity.pdbx_description
1 polymer ?
#
loop_
_entity_poly.entity_id
_entity_poly.type
_entity_poly.pdbx_seq_one_letter_code
_entity_poly.pdbx_strand_id
1 'polypeptide(L)'
;MNSLFKNSLSRIIRFHRHYPTQASRGFSRFGGGDLLPESWKSMEGLVRCSANYVPLSPVSFLERTAKVYRDRTSVVYGSLKYTWSQTHQRCLKLASALTQLGICRGDVVATLAPNVPAMYELHFAVPMAGAVLCTLNTRHDSAMVSVLLQHSEAKIVFVDYQFLPLALGALDLIVSQSQSKPPILVLIAESDESYSSTGDYNHEYETLLQTGDSGFEIRKPENEWDPISVNYTSGTTSQPKGVVYSHRGAYLNALATVSLHEMGVMPTYLWTVPMFHCNGWCLTWGVAAQGGTNICLRSVTAKGVFESIDLHSVTHMSGAPTILNMIVNSPVSDQKPLLHKVDVMTGGAPPPPQILQKMEEFGFRVSHLYGLTETHGPGTYCTWKPEWDALPLEERSRIKARQGMQHIALEEVDIKDPITMESVPADGKTMGEIMFRGNTVMSGYLKNLEATEEAFCGGWFRSGDLAVKHPDGYMEVKDRSKDIIISGGENISTVEVETVLFSHPAVLEVAVVARPDNHWGQTPCAFVKLKEGFDVDAQEIIKFSRDHLPHYMAPRTVIFEDLPRTSTGKSSQNGKTNIEFPFIHLVFAYLRLKFLSLSKQKLVPEVKTIAIPFAYDNSFGLGLTWNNLSGCKANTTQKVIICRMHSSQSGLIYSITENNRPKNLQKLPETDHSGIILNLHGTHDSISDKFLYPNFQMKFAKCDTYVRSTNVSHLYGLTETPGLGTYCTWKPEWDALPLEERSRMKARQGI
;
A
#
# COMPACT_ATOMS: atom_id res chain seq x y z
N MET A 1 3.45 11.20 -83.75
CA MET A 1 4.89 11.27 -83.41
C MET A 1 5.22 12.70 -83.05
N ASN A 2 5.90 12.89 -81.91
CA ASN A 2 6.59 14.10 -81.45
C ASN A 2 5.82 15.43 -81.37
N SER A 3 5.67 15.95 -80.16
CA SER A 3 6.33 17.19 -79.72
C SER A 3 5.66 17.71 -78.44
N LEU A 4 6.43 18.38 -77.58
CA LEU A 4 6.20 19.78 -77.16
C LEU A 4 6.84 20.06 -75.80
N PHE A 5 7.95 20.77 -75.84
CA PHE A 5 8.32 21.75 -74.83
C PHE A 5 8.10 23.12 -75.46
N LYS A 6 7.32 24.00 -74.81
CA LYS A 6 7.56 25.46 -74.82
C LYS A 6 6.68 26.20 -73.80
N ASN A 7 7.38 27.07 -73.07
CA ASN A 7 6.90 28.12 -72.18
C ASN A 7 5.88 29.05 -72.85
N SER A 8 5.01 29.67 -72.03
CA SER A 8 4.81 31.14 -71.97
C SER A 8 3.50 31.58 -71.29
N LEU A 9 3.64 32.43 -70.24
CA LEU A 9 2.80 33.59 -69.86
C LEU A 9 1.37 33.43 -69.29
N SER A 10 1.24 33.91 -68.03
CA SER A 10 0.43 35.07 -67.60
C SER A 10 -0.85 34.88 -66.75
N ARG A 11 -0.87 35.67 -65.65
CA ARG A 11 -1.96 36.47 -65.05
C ARG A 11 -2.98 35.87 -64.05
N ILE A 12 -2.93 36.47 -62.83
CA ILE A 12 -4.02 37.16 -62.09
C ILE A 12 -4.87 36.39 -61.04
N ILE A 13 -4.65 36.79 -59.77
CA ILE A 13 -5.58 37.17 -58.67
C ILE A 13 -6.71 36.18 -58.25
N ARG A 14 -6.73 35.77 -56.97
CA ARG A 14 -7.76 36.14 -55.95
C ARG A 14 -7.53 35.50 -54.58
N PHE A 15 -7.50 36.36 -53.57
CA PHE A 15 -7.74 36.05 -52.15
C PHE A 15 -9.10 35.36 -51.97
N HIS A 16 -9.19 34.36 -51.08
CA HIS A 16 -10.35 34.14 -50.22
C HIS A 16 -9.92 33.59 -48.86
N ARG A 17 -10.26 34.35 -47.80
CA ARG A 17 -10.30 33.94 -46.39
C ARG A 17 -11.25 32.76 -46.24
N HIS A 18 -10.86 31.71 -45.53
CA HIS A 18 -11.77 30.79 -44.84
C HIS A 18 -11.23 30.50 -43.44
N TYR A 19 -12.00 30.91 -42.43
CA TYR A 19 -11.88 30.44 -41.05
C TYR A 19 -12.33 28.98 -40.99
N PRO A 20 -11.65 28.07 -40.26
CA PRO A 20 -12.25 26.82 -39.87
C PRO A 20 -13.02 27.01 -38.56
N THR A 21 -14.35 26.93 -38.68
CA THR A 21 -15.29 26.66 -37.60
C THR A 21 -15.09 25.26 -37.04
N GLN A 22 -15.32 25.13 -35.73
CA GLN A 22 -15.38 23.88 -34.97
C GLN A 22 -16.11 22.75 -35.72
N ALA A 23 -15.49 21.57 -35.75
CA ALA A 23 -16.21 20.32 -36.03
C ALA A 23 -15.64 19.17 -35.17
N SER A 24 -16.54 18.67 -34.33
CA SER A 24 -16.70 17.27 -33.90
C SER A 24 -15.52 16.54 -33.24
N ARG A 25 -15.66 16.40 -31.92
CA ARG A 25 -15.16 15.28 -31.11
C ARG A 25 -15.48 13.95 -31.79
N GLY A 26 -14.44 13.17 -32.02
CA GLY A 26 -14.50 11.77 -32.42
C GLY A 26 -13.15 11.12 -32.12
N PHE A 27 -12.86 10.89 -30.84
CA PHE A 27 -11.69 10.13 -30.44
C PHE A 27 -11.90 8.66 -30.86
N SER A 28 -11.17 8.26 -31.90
CA SER A 28 -11.13 6.90 -32.37
C SER A 28 -10.05 6.12 -31.62
N ARG A 29 -10.47 4.98 -31.07
CA ARG A 29 -9.73 3.75 -30.75
C ARG A 29 -8.19 3.85 -30.63
N PHE A 30 -7.71 3.68 -29.40
CA PHE A 30 -6.35 3.20 -29.12
C PHE A 30 -6.18 1.78 -29.68
N GLY A 31 -5.60 1.71 -30.88
CA GLY A 31 -4.99 0.51 -31.46
C GLY A 31 -3.61 0.93 -31.99
N GLY A 32 -2.59 0.11 -31.69
CA GLY A 32 -1.18 0.46 -31.84
C GLY A 32 -0.74 0.90 -33.24
N GLY A 33 0.34 1.69 -33.25
CA GLY A 33 1.04 2.19 -34.45
C GLY A 33 1.11 3.71 -34.47
N ASP A 34 2.28 4.25 -34.10
CA ASP A 34 2.76 5.61 -34.43
C ASP A 34 1.79 6.79 -34.25
N LEU A 35 1.58 7.21 -33.00
CA LEU A 35 0.96 8.51 -32.71
C LEU A 35 2.03 9.56 -32.41
N LEU A 36 2.61 10.07 -33.50
CA LEU A 36 2.90 11.49 -33.79
C LEU A 36 3.75 11.50 -35.09
N PRO A 37 3.42 12.29 -36.13
CA PRO A 37 4.34 12.50 -37.24
C PRO A 37 5.56 13.24 -36.71
N GLU A 38 6.63 12.49 -36.48
CA GLU A 38 7.92 13.00 -36.00
C GLU A 38 8.44 14.09 -36.95
N SER A 39 8.36 15.36 -36.51
CA SER A 39 8.77 16.56 -37.26
C SER A 39 10.26 16.58 -37.62
N TRP A 40 11.07 15.75 -36.96
CA TRP A 40 12.50 15.59 -37.22
C TRP A 40 12.84 14.79 -38.49
N LYS A 41 11.86 14.13 -39.12
CA LYS A 41 12.04 13.50 -40.46
C LYS A 41 12.46 14.50 -41.55
N SER A 42 12.37 15.80 -41.26
CA SER A 42 12.77 16.89 -42.16
C SER A 42 14.28 17.21 -42.15
N MET A 43 15.06 16.64 -41.23
CA MET A 43 16.51 16.85 -41.18
C MET A 43 17.24 15.79 -42.01
N GLU A 44 17.76 16.21 -43.16
CA GLU A 44 18.57 15.38 -44.06
C GLU A 44 19.74 14.72 -43.31
N GLY A 45 19.96 13.42 -43.55
CA GLY A 45 21.05 12.65 -42.94
C GLY A 45 20.74 12.03 -41.57
N LEU A 46 19.59 12.33 -40.94
CA LEU A 46 19.18 11.67 -39.70
C LEU A 46 18.35 10.41 -40.00
N VAL A 47 18.83 9.26 -39.54
CA VAL A 47 18.13 7.97 -39.65
C VAL A 47 18.08 7.31 -38.28
N ARG A 48 16.90 6.87 -37.86
CA ARG A 48 16.73 6.00 -36.70
C ARG A 48 16.76 4.54 -37.16
N CYS A 49 17.72 3.76 -36.67
CA CYS A 49 17.92 2.35 -37.04
C CYS A 49 18.44 1.54 -35.83
N SER A 50 18.61 0.23 -36.00
CA SER A 50 19.06 -0.66 -34.92
C SER A 50 20.46 -0.32 -34.36
N ALA A 51 21.27 0.46 -35.08
CA ALA A 51 22.59 0.91 -34.61
C ALA A 51 22.52 2.08 -33.62
N ASN A 52 21.48 2.92 -33.68
CA ASN A 52 21.34 4.12 -32.84
C ASN A 52 20.02 4.19 -32.06
N TYR A 53 19.20 3.14 -32.13
CA TYR A 53 18.01 2.99 -31.32
C TYR A 53 17.85 1.55 -30.85
N VAL A 54 17.84 1.39 -29.53
CA VAL A 54 17.45 0.18 -28.81
C VAL A 54 16.62 0.64 -27.61
N PRO A 55 15.42 0.07 -27.38
CA PRO A 55 14.60 0.43 -26.21
C PRO A 55 15.38 0.31 -24.90
N LEU A 56 15.30 1.33 -24.05
CA LEU A 56 15.89 1.28 -22.71
C LEU A 56 15.25 0.15 -21.91
N SER A 57 16.08 -0.68 -21.27
CA SER A 57 15.62 -1.79 -20.43
C SER A 57 16.69 -2.20 -19.42
N PRO A 58 16.35 -2.34 -18.13
CA PRO A 58 17.31 -2.75 -17.11
C PRO A 58 17.80 -4.20 -17.27
N VAL A 59 17.15 -5.01 -18.13
CA VAL A 59 17.62 -6.34 -18.53
C VAL A 59 19.07 -6.29 -19.06
N SER A 60 19.40 -5.21 -19.80
CA SER A 60 20.74 -5.01 -20.35
C SER A 60 21.84 -4.86 -19.29
N PHE A 61 21.49 -4.45 -18.06
CA PHE A 61 22.44 -4.37 -16.95
C PHE A 61 22.99 -5.75 -16.58
N LEU A 62 22.11 -6.76 -16.49
CA LEU A 62 22.53 -8.13 -16.19
C LEU A 62 23.36 -8.72 -17.33
N GLU A 63 22.97 -8.52 -18.59
CA GLU A 63 23.75 -8.98 -19.76
C GLU A 63 25.17 -8.40 -19.77
N ARG A 64 25.30 -7.10 -19.49
CA ARG A 64 26.59 -6.42 -19.42
C ARG A 64 27.42 -6.95 -18.26
N THR A 65 26.83 -7.01 -17.08
CA THR A 65 27.54 -7.38 -15.85
C THR A 65 27.99 -8.83 -15.84
N ALA A 66 27.22 -9.75 -16.44
CA ALA A 66 27.65 -11.13 -16.64
C ALA A 66 28.87 -11.28 -17.57
N LYS A 67 29.14 -10.28 -18.43
CA LYS A 67 30.33 -10.24 -19.29
C LYS A 67 31.52 -9.57 -18.60
N VAL A 68 31.28 -8.42 -17.98
CA VAL A 68 32.34 -7.58 -17.37
C VAL A 68 32.81 -8.15 -16.04
N TYR A 69 31.89 -8.61 -15.20
CA TYR A 69 32.14 -9.08 -13.84
C TYR A 69 31.83 -10.57 -13.69
N ARG A 70 32.08 -11.35 -14.75
CA ARG A 70 31.68 -12.77 -14.91
C ARG A 70 31.80 -13.60 -13.64
N ASP A 71 33.01 -13.66 -13.08
CA ASP A 71 33.36 -14.53 -11.95
C ASP A 71 33.20 -13.84 -10.58
N ARG A 72 32.73 -12.59 -10.56
CA ARG A 72 32.45 -11.85 -9.33
C ARG A 72 31.14 -12.33 -8.73
N THR A 73 31.08 -12.27 -7.41
CA THR A 73 29.87 -12.63 -6.66
C THR A 73 28.74 -11.66 -6.98
N SER A 74 27.58 -12.21 -7.31
CA SER A 74 26.35 -11.48 -7.61
C SER A 74 25.35 -11.56 -6.47
N VAL A 75 25.23 -12.73 -5.82
CA VAL A 75 24.24 -13.01 -4.78
C VAL A 75 24.86 -13.89 -3.69
N VAL A 76 24.53 -13.58 -2.43
CA VAL A 76 24.84 -14.38 -1.25
C VAL A 76 23.58 -14.55 -0.41
N TYR A 77 23.30 -15.77 0.02
CA TYR A 77 22.19 -16.11 0.91
C TYR A 77 22.56 -17.33 1.77
N GLY A 78 22.79 -17.15 3.07
CA GLY A 78 23.33 -18.21 3.90
C GLY A 78 24.67 -18.74 3.35
N SER A 79 24.73 -20.04 3.08
CA SER A 79 25.90 -20.67 2.44
C SER A 79 25.91 -20.56 0.91
N LEU A 80 24.76 -20.23 0.31
CA LEU A 80 24.59 -20.12 -1.14
C LEU A 80 25.30 -18.88 -1.68
N LYS A 81 26.02 -19.08 -2.78
CA LYS A 81 26.78 -18.03 -3.47
C LYS A 81 26.72 -18.22 -4.98
N TYR A 82 26.31 -17.17 -5.68
CA TYR A 82 26.35 -17.12 -7.14
C TYR A 82 27.31 -16.05 -7.65
N THR A 83 27.86 -16.32 -8.83
CA THR A 83 28.57 -15.36 -9.67
C THR A 83 27.63 -14.70 -10.66
N TRP A 84 28.01 -13.56 -11.23
CA TRP A 84 27.21 -12.90 -12.26
C TRP A 84 26.97 -13.76 -13.50
N SER A 85 27.94 -14.59 -13.89
CA SER A 85 27.75 -15.57 -14.97
C SER A 85 26.65 -16.59 -14.63
N GLN A 86 26.65 -17.10 -13.40
CA GLN A 86 25.66 -18.08 -12.93
C GLN A 86 24.27 -17.44 -12.82
N THR A 87 24.16 -16.24 -12.23
CA THR A 87 22.88 -15.52 -12.13
C THR A 87 22.28 -15.25 -13.51
N HIS A 88 23.09 -14.83 -14.48
CA HIS A 88 22.62 -14.63 -15.85
C HIS A 88 22.14 -15.94 -16.51
N GLN A 89 22.91 -17.02 -16.39
CA GLN A 89 22.51 -18.34 -16.90
C GLN A 89 21.20 -18.83 -16.26
N ARG A 90 21.03 -18.64 -14.96
CA ARG A 90 19.80 -18.98 -14.23
C ARG A 90 18.62 -18.16 -14.72
N CYS A 91 18.79 -16.85 -14.95
CA CYS A 91 17.75 -16.00 -15.51
C CYS A 91 17.34 -16.39 -16.93
N LEU A 92 18.31 -16.76 -17.80
CA LEU A 92 18.02 -17.26 -19.15
C LEU A 92 17.22 -18.56 -19.13
N LYS A 93 17.65 -19.52 -18.31
CA LYS A 93 16.94 -20.78 -18.15
C LYS A 93 15.51 -20.56 -17.64
N LEU A 94 15.34 -19.69 -16.64
CA LEU A 94 14.00 -19.37 -16.14
C LEU A 94 13.14 -18.71 -17.21
N ALA A 95 13.67 -17.75 -17.97
CA ALA A 95 12.94 -17.10 -19.06
C ALA A 95 12.51 -18.09 -20.15
N SER A 96 13.38 -19.06 -20.48
CA SER A 96 13.06 -20.17 -21.37
C SER A 96 11.93 -21.04 -20.80
N ALA A 97 12.03 -21.46 -19.54
CA ALA A 97 11.04 -22.31 -18.90
C ALA A 97 9.66 -21.62 -18.81
N LEU A 98 9.63 -20.33 -18.46
CA LEU A 98 8.40 -19.52 -18.49
C LEU A 98 7.75 -19.51 -19.88
N THR A 99 8.56 -19.35 -20.93
CA THR A 99 8.08 -19.39 -22.32
C THR A 99 7.51 -20.76 -22.69
N GLN A 100 8.14 -21.85 -22.26
CA GLN A 100 7.65 -23.23 -22.47
C GLN A 100 6.32 -23.48 -21.73
N LEU A 101 6.09 -22.81 -20.59
CA LEU A 101 4.82 -22.82 -19.86
C LEU A 101 3.75 -21.91 -20.49
N GLY A 102 4.03 -21.31 -21.65
CA GLY A 102 3.06 -20.52 -22.42
C GLY A 102 3.01 -19.04 -22.07
N ILE A 103 4.04 -18.51 -21.39
CA ILE A 103 4.17 -17.06 -21.18
C ILE A 103 4.50 -16.36 -22.49
N CYS A 104 3.70 -15.33 -22.79
CA CYS A 104 3.82 -14.43 -23.92
C CYS A 104 4.13 -13.00 -23.45
N ARG A 105 4.46 -12.13 -24.40
CA ARG A 105 4.68 -10.71 -24.14
C ARG A 105 3.47 -10.10 -23.43
N GLY A 106 3.71 -9.35 -22.36
CA GLY A 106 2.66 -8.64 -21.61
C GLY A 106 1.89 -9.49 -20.61
N ASP A 107 2.08 -10.82 -20.59
CA ASP A 107 1.53 -11.67 -19.54
C ASP A 107 2.14 -11.32 -18.18
N VAL A 108 1.35 -11.48 -17.13
CA VAL A 108 1.79 -11.21 -15.76
C VAL A 108 2.27 -12.50 -15.09
N VAL A 109 3.46 -12.40 -14.47
CA VAL A 109 4.02 -13.41 -13.58
C VAL A 109 4.08 -12.81 -12.18
N ALA A 110 3.33 -13.40 -11.25
CA ALA A 110 3.28 -12.94 -9.87
C ALA A 110 4.35 -13.61 -8.99
N THR A 111 4.71 -12.96 -7.88
CA THR A 111 5.58 -13.54 -6.87
C THR A 111 5.20 -13.10 -5.46
N LEU A 112 5.22 -14.05 -4.52
CA LEU A 112 4.99 -13.88 -3.10
C LEU A 112 6.18 -14.49 -2.35
N ALA A 113 7.23 -13.69 -2.16
CA ALA A 113 8.49 -14.14 -1.59
C ALA A 113 9.18 -13.04 -0.76
N PRO A 114 10.03 -13.41 0.23
CA PRO A 114 10.89 -12.46 0.93
C PRO A 114 12.13 -12.12 0.08
N ASN A 115 13.14 -11.47 0.67
CA ASN A 115 14.40 -11.15 -0.01
C ASN A 115 15.28 -12.40 -0.13
N VAL A 116 14.96 -13.25 -1.10
CA VAL A 116 15.67 -14.49 -1.42
C VAL A 116 16.25 -14.43 -2.84
N PRO A 117 17.26 -15.26 -3.18
CA PRO A 117 17.87 -15.26 -4.52
C PRO A 117 16.86 -15.37 -5.68
N ALA A 118 15.85 -16.22 -5.56
CA ALA A 118 14.81 -16.37 -6.58
C ALA A 118 14.04 -15.06 -6.84
N MET A 119 13.76 -14.27 -5.79
CA MET A 119 13.12 -12.96 -5.91
C MET A 119 13.99 -12.00 -6.73
N TYR A 120 15.31 -12.01 -6.51
CA TYR A 120 16.25 -11.20 -7.29
C TYR A 120 16.30 -11.65 -8.76
N GLU A 121 16.36 -12.95 -9.01
CA GLU A 121 16.40 -13.54 -10.36
C GLU A 121 15.11 -13.23 -11.16
N LEU A 122 13.94 -13.25 -10.52
CA LEU A 122 12.65 -12.93 -11.15
C LEU A 122 12.57 -11.49 -11.72
N HIS A 123 13.28 -10.52 -11.13
CA HIS A 123 13.35 -9.15 -11.64
C HIS A 123 14.03 -9.04 -13.02
N PHE A 124 14.77 -10.07 -13.43
CA PHE A 124 15.39 -10.15 -14.74
C PHE A 124 14.74 -11.23 -15.62
N ALA A 125 14.53 -12.43 -15.08
CA ALA A 125 14.01 -13.57 -15.84
C ALA A 125 12.61 -13.33 -16.42
N VAL A 126 11.71 -12.70 -15.65
CA VAL A 126 10.35 -12.42 -16.12
C VAL A 126 10.36 -11.41 -17.28
N PRO A 127 11.03 -10.23 -17.15
CA PRO A 127 11.23 -9.33 -18.29
C PRO A 127 12.00 -9.95 -19.46
N MET A 128 12.95 -10.86 -19.21
CA MET A 128 13.67 -11.58 -20.27
C MET A 128 12.76 -12.52 -21.09
N ALA A 129 11.65 -12.99 -20.51
CA ALA A 129 10.59 -13.73 -21.21
C ALA A 129 9.58 -12.81 -21.92
N GLY A 130 9.74 -11.47 -21.80
CA GLY A 130 8.81 -10.46 -22.30
C GLY A 130 7.59 -10.21 -21.40
N ALA A 131 7.56 -10.80 -20.21
CA ALA A 131 6.45 -10.72 -19.26
C ALA A 131 6.64 -9.60 -18.24
N VAL A 132 5.55 -9.29 -17.52
CA VAL A 132 5.48 -8.25 -16.49
C VAL A 132 5.56 -8.89 -15.11
N LEU A 133 6.50 -8.44 -14.28
CA LEU A 133 6.61 -8.94 -12.91
C LEU A 133 5.59 -8.27 -11.98
N CYS A 134 4.76 -9.07 -11.31
CA CYS A 134 3.85 -8.61 -10.25
C CYS A 134 4.37 -9.06 -8.89
N THR A 135 4.93 -8.15 -8.12
CA THR A 135 5.46 -8.44 -6.79
C THR A 135 4.38 -8.22 -5.74
N LEU A 136 4.06 -9.26 -4.97
CA LEU A 136 3.00 -9.25 -3.96
C LEU A 136 3.59 -9.09 -2.56
N ASN A 137 2.86 -8.34 -1.75
CA ASN A 137 3.22 -8.10 -0.37
C ASN A 137 2.94 -9.33 0.50
N THR A 138 3.99 -9.82 1.17
CA THR A 138 3.98 -11.02 2.00
C THR A 138 3.15 -10.92 3.29
N ARG A 139 2.61 -9.74 3.61
CA ARG A 139 1.69 -9.54 4.75
C ARG A 139 0.21 -9.58 4.39
N HIS A 140 -0.13 -9.74 3.11
CA HIS A 140 -1.52 -9.92 2.71
C HIS A 140 -2.05 -11.29 3.11
N ASP A 141 -3.33 -11.36 3.44
CA ASP A 141 -4.03 -12.62 3.65
C ASP A 141 -4.41 -13.28 2.32
N SER A 142 -4.89 -14.53 2.37
CA SER A 142 -5.30 -15.29 1.19
C SER A 142 -6.40 -14.60 0.39
N ALA A 143 -7.31 -13.88 1.05
CA ALA A 143 -8.40 -13.17 0.38
C ALA A 143 -7.87 -12.02 -0.48
N MET A 144 -7.01 -11.18 0.09
CA MET A 144 -6.38 -10.10 -0.66
C MET A 144 -5.47 -10.65 -1.76
N VAL A 145 -4.65 -11.67 -1.50
CA VAL A 145 -3.82 -12.29 -2.54
C VAL A 145 -4.67 -12.83 -3.69
N SER A 146 -5.80 -13.47 -3.39
CA SER A 146 -6.75 -13.94 -4.42
C SER A 146 -7.27 -12.79 -5.29
N VAL A 147 -7.67 -11.66 -4.68
CA VAL A 147 -8.11 -10.46 -5.41
C VAL A 147 -6.99 -9.90 -6.28
N LEU A 148 -5.76 -9.81 -5.78
CA LEU A 148 -4.62 -9.25 -6.53
C LEU A 148 -4.21 -10.13 -7.71
N LEU A 149 -4.23 -11.45 -7.55
CA LEU A 149 -3.95 -12.42 -8.62
C LEU A 149 -5.00 -12.33 -9.73
N GLN A 150 -6.28 -12.23 -9.38
CA GLN A 150 -7.36 -12.05 -10.35
C GLN A 150 -7.27 -10.68 -11.05
N HIS A 151 -7.03 -9.61 -10.30
CA HIS A 151 -6.93 -8.26 -10.87
C HIS A 151 -5.76 -8.14 -11.86
N SER A 152 -4.61 -8.72 -11.51
CA SER A 152 -3.41 -8.74 -12.37
C SER A 152 -3.48 -9.75 -13.51
N GLU A 153 -4.44 -10.68 -13.50
CA GLU A 153 -4.51 -11.80 -14.46
C GLU A 153 -3.19 -12.59 -14.52
N ALA A 154 -2.56 -12.79 -13.36
CA ALA A 154 -1.32 -13.54 -13.27
C ALA A 154 -1.53 -14.97 -13.82
N LYS A 155 -0.65 -15.41 -14.72
CA LYS A 155 -0.69 -16.77 -15.28
C LYS A 155 0.14 -17.77 -14.47
N ILE A 156 1.17 -17.27 -13.80
CA ILE A 156 2.09 -18.03 -12.96
C ILE A 156 2.28 -17.23 -11.67
N VAL A 157 2.34 -17.92 -10.53
CA VAL A 157 2.70 -17.33 -9.24
C VAL A 157 3.85 -18.12 -8.60
N PHE A 158 4.95 -17.42 -8.34
CA PHE A 158 6.09 -17.95 -7.59
C PHE A 158 5.90 -17.70 -6.10
N VAL A 159 5.95 -18.73 -5.28
CA VAL A 159 5.63 -18.62 -3.85
C VAL A 159 6.73 -19.24 -3.02
N ASP A 160 7.28 -18.46 -2.09
CA ASP A 160 8.19 -18.97 -1.10
C ASP A 160 7.51 -19.97 -0.15
N TYR A 161 8.22 -21.02 0.24
CA TYR A 161 7.68 -22.11 1.05
C TYR A 161 6.94 -21.64 2.32
N GLN A 162 7.37 -20.54 2.94
CA GLN A 162 6.71 -19.99 4.14
C GLN A 162 5.29 -19.48 3.86
N PHE A 163 5.01 -19.10 2.61
CA PHE A 163 3.73 -18.55 2.18
C PHE A 163 2.90 -19.53 1.35
N LEU A 164 3.35 -20.79 1.21
CA LEU A 164 2.63 -21.81 0.46
C LEU A 164 1.19 -22.02 0.97
N PRO A 165 0.92 -22.19 2.29
CA PRO A 165 -0.45 -22.34 2.78
C PRO A 165 -1.34 -21.13 2.44
N LEU A 166 -0.77 -19.92 2.49
CA LEU A 166 -1.47 -18.68 2.19
C LEU A 166 -1.85 -18.61 0.71
N ALA A 167 -0.90 -18.97 -0.17
CA ALA A 167 -1.14 -19.02 -1.60
C ALA A 167 -2.19 -20.09 -1.97
N LEU A 168 -2.12 -21.29 -1.39
CA LEU A 168 -3.13 -22.34 -1.61
C LEU A 168 -4.53 -21.84 -1.24
N GLY A 169 -4.69 -21.22 -0.06
CA GLY A 169 -5.95 -20.60 0.33
C GLY A 169 -6.43 -19.52 -0.66
N ALA A 170 -5.50 -18.76 -1.27
CA ALA A 170 -5.86 -17.77 -2.29
C ALA A 170 -6.34 -18.44 -3.60
N LEU A 171 -5.68 -19.51 -4.03
CA LEU A 171 -6.05 -20.27 -5.23
C LEU A 171 -7.40 -20.99 -5.05
N ASP A 172 -7.66 -21.56 -3.86
CA ASP A 172 -8.96 -22.15 -3.53
C ASP A 172 -10.09 -21.13 -3.62
N LEU A 173 -9.85 -19.90 -3.16
CA LEU A 173 -10.80 -18.80 -3.32
C LEU A 173 -11.03 -18.44 -4.79
N ILE A 174 -9.99 -18.44 -5.64
CA ILE A 174 -10.15 -18.20 -7.08
C ILE A 174 -11.02 -19.29 -7.70
N VAL A 175 -10.73 -20.57 -7.43
CA VAL A 175 -11.46 -21.71 -7.97
C VAL A 175 -12.92 -21.72 -7.50
N SER A 176 -13.18 -21.34 -6.24
CA SER A 176 -14.54 -21.36 -5.67
C SER A 176 -15.39 -20.14 -6.03
N GLN A 177 -14.79 -18.96 -6.22
CA GLN A 177 -15.52 -17.70 -6.46
C GLN A 177 -15.56 -17.29 -7.93
N SER A 178 -14.61 -17.75 -8.74
CA SER A 178 -14.48 -17.35 -10.14
C SER A 178 -14.50 -18.58 -11.05
N GLN A 179 -15.11 -18.47 -12.23
CA GLN A 179 -14.93 -19.47 -13.29
C GLN A 179 -13.56 -19.34 -14.00
N SER A 180 -12.58 -18.67 -13.36
CA SER A 180 -11.27 -18.43 -13.95
C SER A 180 -10.28 -19.53 -13.58
N LYS A 181 -9.36 -19.85 -14.49
CA LYS A 181 -8.31 -20.83 -14.25
C LYS A 181 -7.30 -20.23 -13.26
N PRO A 182 -6.97 -20.92 -12.14
CA PRO A 182 -5.95 -20.42 -11.23
C PRO A 182 -4.58 -20.38 -11.91
N PRO A 183 -3.68 -19.45 -11.50
CA PRO A 183 -2.30 -19.43 -11.99
C PRO A 183 -1.57 -20.74 -11.68
N ILE A 184 -0.57 -21.06 -12.51
CA ILE A 184 0.39 -22.13 -12.21
C ILE A 184 1.18 -21.74 -10.97
N LEU A 185 1.16 -22.59 -9.95
CA LEU A 185 1.89 -22.38 -8.70
C LEU A 185 3.29 -22.99 -8.79
N VAL A 186 4.30 -22.14 -8.62
CA VAL A 186 5.72 -22.54 -8.56
C VAL A 186 6.26 -22.31 -7.15
N LEU A 187 6.66 -23.37 -6.48
CA LEU A 187 7.22 -23.32 -5.13
C LEU A 187 8.70 -22.93 -5.16
N ILE A 188 9.09 -21.91 -4.41
CA ILE A 188 10.48 -21.60 -4.07
C ILE A 188 10.78 -22.30 -2.74
N ALA A 189 11.49 -23.42 -2.81
CA ALA A 189 11.90 -24.20 -1.64
C ALA A 189 13.07 -23.53 -0.88
N GLU A 190 13.24 -23.88 0.39
CA GLU A 190 14.42 -23.48 1.17
C GLU A 190 15.62 -24.36 0.80
N SER A 191 16.82 -23.78 0.68
CA SER A 191 17.99 -24.51 0.16
C SER A 191 18.62 -25.47 1.16
N ASP A 192 18.50 -25.17 2.45
CA ASP A 192 19.29 -25.79 3.53
C ASP A 192 18.46 -26.75 4.42
N GLU A 193 17.14 -26.78 4.26
CA GLU A 193 16.26 -27.70 4.99
C GLU A 193 15.79 -28.82 4.07
N SER A 194 15.78 -30.06 4.58
CA SER A 194 15.03 -31.16 4.01
C SER A 194 13.53 -30.93 4.23
N TYR A 195 13.02 -29.79 3.77
CA TYR A 195 11.60 -29.52 3.76
C TYR A 195 11.00 -30.48 2.74
N SER A 196 10.44 -31.59 3.23
CA SER A 196 9.61 -32.46 2.40
C SER A 196 8.35 -31.66 2.09
N SER A 197 8.33 -30.97 0.95
CA SER A 197 7.18 -30.20 0.51
C SER A 197 6.05 -31.15 0.12
N THR A 198 5.32 -31.65 1.12
CA THR A 198 4.02 -32.29 0.94
C THR A 198 2.99 -31.19 0.73
N GLY A 199 2.97 -30.57 -0.44
CA GLY A 199 2.06 -29.49 -0.80
C GLY A 199 1.61 -29.62 -2.25
N ASP A 200 0.40 -29.17 -2.55
CA ASP A 200 -0.19 -29.21 -3.89
C ASP A 200 0.34 -28.03 -4.73
N TYR A 201 1.48 -28.22 -5.41
CA TYR A 201 2.06 -27.23 -6.31
C TYR A 201 2.39 -27.86 -7.67
N ASN A 202 2.43 -27.04 -8.73
CA ASN A 202 2.64 -27.55 -10.09
C ASN A 202 4.11 -27.79 -10.40
N HIS A 203 4.99 -26.89 -9.96
CA HIS A 203 6.43 -26.98 -10.17
C HIS A 203 7.21 -26.50 -8.94
N GLU A 204 8.43 -27.00 -8.77
CA GLU A 204 9.41 -26.45 -7.84
C GLU A 204 10.44 -25.62 -8.63
N TYR A 205 10.92 -24.52 -8.05
CA TYR A 205 11.73 -23.50 -8.70
C TYR A 205 13.04 -24.03 -9.31
N GLU A 206 13.86 -24.75 -8.55
CA GLU A 206 15.14 -25.28 -9.04
C GLU A 206 14.93 -26.38 -10.09
N THR A 207 13.86 -27.17 -9.97
CA THR A 207 13.46 -28.17 -10.96
C THR A 207 12.96 -27.51 -12.26
N LEU A 208 12.16 -26.45 -12.15
CA LEU A 208 11.71 -25.67 -13.30
C LEU A 208 12.88 -25.00 -14.03
N LEU A 209 13.86 -24.49 -13.29
CA LEU A 209 15.10 -23.96 -13.87
C LEU A 209 15.85 -24.98 -14.73
N GLN A 210 15.79 -26.27 -14.38
CA GLN A 210 16.47 -27.33 -15.13
C GLN A 210 15.82 -27.63 -16.49
N THR A 211 14.54 -27.29 -16.70
CA THR A 211 13.85 -27.47 -18.00
C THR A 211 14.18 -26.36 -19.00
N GLY A 212 14.77 -25.26 -18.53
CA GLY A 212 15.14 -24.12 -19.34
C GLY A 212 16.43 -24.29 -20.15
N ASP A 213 16.48 -23.64 -21.32
CA ASP A 213 17.68 -23.57 -22.16
C ASP A 213 18.56 -22.38 -21.77
N SER A 214 19.86 -22.61 -21.59
CA SER A 214 20.87 -21.57 -21.37
C SER A 214 21.18 -20.74 -22.63
N GLY A 215 20.79 -21.22 -23.81
CA GLY A 215 20.93 -20.53 -25.09
C GLY A 215 19.74 -19.65 -25.48
N PHE A 216 18.76 -19.48 -24.59
CA PHE A 216 17.54 -18.72 -24.85
C PHE A 216 17.82 -17.28 -25.31
N GLU A 217 17.19 -16.87 -26.41
CA GLU A 217 17.25 -15.50 -26.89
C GLU A 217 16.27 -14.62 -26.10
N ILE A 218 16.80 -13.65 -25.37
CA ILE A 218 16.04 -12.70 -24.55
C ILE A 218 14.99 -11.98 -25.43
N ARG A 219 13.74 -12.00 -25.00
CA ARG A 219 12.64 -11.23 -25.60
C ARG A 219 12.72 -9.77 -25.16
N LYS A 220 13.42 -8.95 -25.93
CA LYS A 220 13.57 -7.51 -25.65
C LYS A 220 12.24 -6.76 -25.75
N PRO A 221 12.02 -5.66 -25.01
CA PRO A 221 10.84 -4.83 -25.20
C PRO A 221 10.80 -4.25 -26.63
N GLU A 222 9.61 -4.08 -27.19
CA GLU A 222 9.38 -3.45 -28.49
C GLU A 222 9.52 -1.93 -28.36
N ASN A 223 9.08 -1.41 -27.23
CA ASN A 223 9.16 -0.02 -26.86
C ASN A 223 9.62 0.12 -25.40
N GLU A 224 10.36 1.18 -25.10
CA GLU A 224 10.82 1.44 -23.72
C GLU A 224 9.67 1.79 -22.77
N TRP A 225 8.48 2.12 -23.30
CA TRP A 225 7.23 2.25 -22.52
C TRP A 225 6.54 0.93 -22.18
N ASP A 226 7.01 -0.19 -22.71
CA ASP A 226 6.46 -1.50 -22.36
C ASP A 226 6.50 -1.69 -20.83
N PRO A 227 5.48 -2.34 -20.24
CA PRO A 227 5.45 -2.59 -18.81
C PRO A 227 6.53 -3.61 -18.42
N ILE A 228 7.28 -3.31 -17.37
CA ILE A 228 8.26 -4.23 -16.78
C ILE A 228 7.75 -4.84 -15.46
N SER A 229 6.95 -4.07 -14.72
CA SER A 229 6.40 -4.51 -13.44
C SER A 229 5.07 -3.83 -13.11
N VAL A 230 4.24 -4.53 -12.34
CA VAL A 230 3.10 -3.94 -11.61
C VAL A 230 3.31 -4.08 -10.09
N ASN A 231 3.11 -2.98 -9.37
CA ASN A 231 3.28 -2.88 -7.92
C ASN A 231 1.95 -2.47 -7.29
N TYR A 232 1.42 -3.25 -6.35
CA TYR A 232 0.16 -2.90 -5.68
C TYR A 232 0.35 -1.98 -4.49
N THR A 233 -0.48 -0.93 -4.40
CA THR A 233 -0.54 -0.02 -3.25
C THR A 233 -1.87 -0.15 -2.51
N SER A 234 -1.84 0.09 -1.20
CA SER A 234 -3.05 0.20 -0.38
C SER A 234 -3.79 1.49 -0.76
N GLY A 235 -4.72 1.40 -1.72
CA GLY A 235 -5.60 2.50 -2.06
C GLY A 235 -6.54 2.85 -0.89
N THR A 236 -6.97 4.10 -0.81
CA THR A 236 -8.05 4.54 0.12
C THR A 236 -9.44 4.03 -0.30
N THR A 237 -9.51 3.34 -1.43
CA THR A 237 -10.72 2.78 -2.04
C THR A 237 -10.74 1.27 -1.83
N SER A 238 -11.92 0.66 -1.75
CA SER A 238 -12.12 -0.79 -1.62
C SER A 238 -11.61 -1.63 -2.81
N GLN A 239 -10.96 -1.01 -3.80
CA GLN A 239 -10.39 -1.65 -4.99
C GLN A 239 -8.85 -1.51 -5.00
N PRO A 240 -8.12 -2.58 -5.36
CA PRO A 240 -6.67 -2.57 -5.38
C PRO A 240 -6.12 -1.66 -6.49
N LYS A 241 -5.06 -0.91 -6.19
CA LYS A 241 -4.40 0.00 -7.13
C LYS A 241 -3.08 -0.61 -7.60
N GLY A 242 -3.02 -1.08 -8.84
CA GLY A 242 -1.80 -1.63 -9.45
C GLY A 242 -1.03 -0.54 -10.20
N VAL A 243 0.10 -0.10 -9.67
CA VAL A 243 0.98 0.90 -10.30
C VAL A 243 1.86 0.22 -11.35
N VAL A 244 1.77 0.66 -12.61
CA VAL A 244 2.52 0.06 -13.73
C VAL A 244 3.82 0.81 -13.99
N TYR A 245 4.94 0.09 -13.97
CA TYR A 245 6.28 0.60 -14.30
C TYR A 245 6.62 0.30 -15.75
N SER A 246 7.24 1.25 -16.44
CA SER A 246 7.82 1.03 -17.77
C SER A 246 9.27 0.56 -17.68
N HIS A 247 9.75 -0.11 -18.72
CA HIS A 247 11.18 -0.43 -18.86
C HIS A 247 12.06 0.83 -18.79
N ARG A 248 11.62 1.93 -19.41
CA ARG A 248 12.28 3.24 -19.40
C ARG A 248 12.39 3.82 -17.99
N GLY A 249 11.27 3.89 -17.27
CA GLY A 249 11.22 4.44 -15.91
C GLY A 249 12.11 3.65 -14.96
N ALA A 250 12.03 2.32 -15.00
CA ALA A 250 12.88 1.44 -14.20
C ALA A 250 14.38 1.58 -14.55
N TYR A 251 14.72 1.68 -15.83
CA TYR A 251 16.11 1.88 -16.28
C TYR A 251 16.70 3.19 -15.76
N LEU A 252 15.98 4.30 -15.97
CA LEU A 252 16.45 5.63 -15.58
C LEU A 252 16.50 5.79 -14.07
N ASN A 253 15.49 5.27 -13.35
CA ASN A 253 15.48 5.36 -11.90
C ASN A 253 16.57 4.50 -11.26
N ALA A 254 16.87 3.31 -11.80
CA ALA A 254 17.97 2.49 -11.30
C ALA A 254 19.33 3.24 -11.37
N LEU A 255 19.62 3.91 -12.48
CA LEU A 255 20.86 4.69 -12.65
C LEU A 255 20.88 5.94 -11.77
N ALA A 256 19.74 6.61 -11.64
CA ALA A 256 19.60 7.76 -10.75
C ALA A 256 19.87 7.35 -9.30
N THR A 257 19.20 6.32 -8.80
CA THR A 257 19.36 5.85 -7.42
C THR A 257 20.80 5.41 -7.13
N VAL A 258 21.46 4.70 -8.05
CA VAL A 258 22.89 4.35 -7.94
C VAL A 258 23.75 5.60 -7.75
N SER A 259 23.49 6.65 -8.54
CA SER A 259 24.25 7.90 -8.48
C SER A 259 23.98 8.67 -7.19
N LEU A 260 22.72 8.76 -6.76
CA LEU A 260 22.30 9.41 -5.52
C LEU A 260 22.87 8.71 -4.28
N HIS A 261 23.00 7.38 -4.34
CA HIS A 261 23.51 6.58 -3.23
C HIS A 261 25.04 6.56 -3.19
N GLU A 262 25.70 7.27 -4.11
CA GLU A 262 27.16 7.29 -4.27
C GLU A 262 27.76 5.89 -4.42
N MET A 263 27.00 4.97 -5.03
CA MET A 263 27.42 3.60 -5.22
C MET A 263 28.55 3.52 -6.22
N GLY A 264 29.76 3.26 -5.73
CA GLY A 264 30.92 2.92 -6.57
C GLY A 264 30.72 1.62 -7.36
N VAL A 265 31.74 1.22 -8.12
CA VAL A 265 31.71 -0.08 -8.82
C VAL A 265 31.79 -1.24 -7.82
N MET A 266 31.08 -2.33 -8.11
CA MET A 266 31.04 -3.56 -7.31
C MET A 266 30.69 -3.34 -5.82
N PRO A 267 29.62 -2.61 -5.48
CA PRO A 267 29.23 -2.42 -4.08
C PRO A 267 28.77 -3.73 -3.47
N THR A 268 28.95 -3.92 -2.16
CA THR A 268 28.23 -4.95 -1.40
C THR A 268 26.97 -4.33 -0.81
N TYR A 269 25.80 -4.76 -1.30
CA TYR A 269 24.49 -4.22 -0.93
C TYR A 269 23.70 -5.22 -0.08
N LEU A 270 23.26 -4.77 1.10
CA LEU A 270 22.44 -5.59 2.01
C LEU A 270 20.95 -5.32 1.82
N TRP A 271 20.19 -6.38 1.56
CA TRP A 271 18.76 -6.31 1.32
C TRP A 271 17.92 -6.23 2.59
N THR A 272 17.75 -5.00 3.10
CA THR A 272 16.86 -4.68 4.23
C THR A 272 15.54 -4.02 3.83
N VAL A 273 15.43 -3.48 2.61
CA VAL A 273 14.15 -3.13 1.99
C VAL A 273 13.57 -4.36 1.31
N PRO A 274 12.26 -4.64 1.41
CA PRO A 274 11.66 -5.73 0.65
C PRO A 274 11.81 -5.52 -0.86
N MET A 275 12.35 -6.51 -1.57
CA MET A 275 12.49 -6.49 -3.03
C MET A 275 11.14 -6.42 -3.74
N PHE A 276 10.03 -6.81 -3.09
CA PHE A 276 8.70 -6.64 -3.67
C PHE A 276 8.22 -5.18 -3.64
N HIS A 277 8.68 -4.39 -2.68
CA HIS A 277 8.11 -3.07 -2.46
C HIS A 277 8.75 -2.04 -3.39
N CYS A 278 7.96 -1.50 -4.32
CA CYS A 278 8.43 -0.54 -5.33
C CYS A 278 9.70 -1.08 -6.03
N ASN A 279 9.67 -2.40 -6.26
CA ASN A 279 10.75 -3.32 -6.57
C ASN A 279 12.13 -2.97 -6.00
N GLY A 280 12.20 -2.84 -4.67
CA GLY A 280 13.44 -2.57 -3.93
C GLY A 280 14.05 -1.22 -4.27
N TRP A 281 13.19 -0.23 -4.52
CA TRP A 281 13.47 1.15 -4.98
C TRP A 281 14.40 1.24 -6.20
N CYS A 282 14.20 0.31 -7.15
CA CYS A 282 14.97 0.12 -8.37
C CYS A 282 16.43 -0.35 -8.19
N LEU A 283 16.86 -0.71 -6.97
CA LEU A 283 18.20 -1.22 -6.71
C LEU A 283 18.39 -2.69 -7.08
N THR A 284 17.31 -3.45 -7.31
CA THR A 284 17.42 -4.82 -7.86
C THR A 284 18.14 -4.77 -9.20
N TRP A 285 17.75 -3.80 -10.03
CA TRP A 285 18.41 -3.46 -11.29
C TRP A 285 19.68 -2.60 -11.10
N GLY A 286 19.65 -1.62 -10.18
CA GLY A 286 20.78 -0.70 -9.95
C GLY A 286 22.06 -1.38 -9.47
N VAL A 287 21.96 -2.35 -8.56
CA VAL A 287 23.13 -3.12 -8.09
C VAL A 287 23.74 -3.93 -9.24
N ALA A 288 22.92 -4.45 -10.15
CA ALA A 288 23.41 -5.12 -11.35
C ALA A 288 24.14 -4.16 -12.29
N ALA A 289 23.67 -2.92 -12.46
CA ALA A 289 24.36 -1.92 -13.27
C ALA A 289 25.80 -1.66 -12.78
N GLN A 290 26.03 -1.71 -11.47
CA GLN A 290 27.36 -1.54 -10.86
C GLN A 290 28.15 -2.84 -10.68
N GLY A 291 27.58 -4.02 -10.98
CA GLY A 291 28.23 -5.31 -10.76
C GLY A 291 28.41 -5.66 -9.28
N GLY A 292 27.53 -5.15 -8.41
CA GLY A 292 27.60 -5.35 -6.96
C GLY A 292 27.26 -6.77 -6.49
N THR A 293 27.49 -7.02 -5.21
CA THR A 293 27.06 -8.26 -4.53
C THR A 293 25.79 -7.99 -3.73
N ASN A 294 24.75 -8.78 -3.99
CA ASN A 294 23.47 -8.74 -3.28
C ASN A 294 23.52 -9.70 -2.08
N ILE A 295 23.47 -9.16 -0.86
CA ILE A 295 23.36 -9.95 0.37
C ILE A 295 21.89 -10.06 0.74
N CYS A 296 21.30 -11.24 0.55
CA CYS A 296 19.89 -11.51 0.77
C CYS A 296 19.63 -11.88 2.24
N LEU A 297 18.62 -11.27 2.84
CA LEU A 297 18.13 -11.62 4.18
C LEU A 297 16.65 -11.94 4.12
N ARG A 298 16.28 -13.20 4.39
CA ARG A 298 14.87 -13.61 4.48
C ARG A 298 14.12 -12.79 5.53
N SER A 299 14.71 -12.69 6.72
CA SER A 299 14.19 -11.90 7.83
C SER A 299 15.22 -10.85 8.24
N VAL A 300 14.76 -9.61 8.40
CA VAL A 300 15.62 -8.49 8.75
C VAL A 300 15.59 -8.31 10.27
N THR A 301 16.72 -8.55 10.92
CA THR A 301 16.93 -8.35 12.36
C THR A 301 18.18 -7.51 12.57
N ALA A 302 18.29 -6.82 13.71
CA ALA A 302 19.48 -6.02 14.02
C ALA A 302 20.75 -6.88 14.03
N LYS A 303 20.68 -8.04 14.71
CA LYS A 303 21.76 -9.05 14.71
C LYS A 303 22.18 -9.44 13.29
N GLY A 304 21.21 -9.79 12.43
CA GLY A 304 21.48 -10.17 11.04
C GLY A 304 22.12 -9.05 10.23
N VAL A 305 21.77 -7.78 10.50
CA VAL A 305 22.41 -6.62 9.87
C VAL A 305 23.86 -6.50 10.31
N PHE A 306 24.15 -6.48 11.61
CA PHE A 306 25.52 -6.35 12.12
C PHE A 306 26.41 -7.54 11.70
N GLU A 307 25.89 -8.76 11.75
CA GLU A 307 26.61 -9.95 11.29
C GLU A 307 26.88 -9.91 9.79
N SER A 308 25.93 -9.45 8.97
CA SER A 308 26.13 -9.32 7.53
C SER A 308 27.16 -8.25 7.19
N ILE A 309 27.17 -7.13 7.90
CA ILE A 309 28.17 -6.07 7.69
C ILE A 309 29.57 -6.58 7.98
N ASP A 310 29.74 -7.26 9.12
CA ASP A 310 31.00 -7.86 9.55
C ASP A 310 31.48 -8.95 8.58
N LEU A 311 30.61 -9.91 8.23
CA LEU A 311 30.96 -11.07 7.41
C LEU A 311 31.18 -10.74 5.92
N HIS A 312 30.40 -9.82 5.37
CA HIS A 312 30.39 -9.55 3.93
C HIS A 312 30.98 -8.19 3.55
N SER A 313 31.45 -7.41 4.53
CA SER A 313 31.93 -6.04 4.31
C SER A 313 30.89 -5.20 3.56
N VAL A 314 29.64 -5.23 4.05
CA VAL A 314 28.52 -4.48 3.45
C VAL A 314 28.88 -3.02 3.34
N THR A 315 28.68 -2.43 2.17
CA THR A 315 28.99 -1.02 1.89
C THR A 315 27.74 -0.15 1.90
N HIS A 316 26.62 -0.71 1.46
CA HIS A 316 25.37 0.02 1.24
C HIS A 316 24.18 -0.80 1.73
N MET A 317 23.17 -0.11 2.25
CA MET A 317 21.86 -0.68 2.54
C MET A 317 20.80 0.42 2.42
N SER A 318 19.53 0.03 2.41
CA SER A 318 18.42 0.98 2.50
C SER A 318 17.39 0.52 3.51
N GLY A 319 16.61 1.43 4.07
CA GLY A 319 15.59 1.03 5.03
C GLY A 319 14.61 2.13 5.35
N ALA A 320 13.37 1.75 5.66
CA ALA A 320 12.45 2.69 6.30
C ALA A 320 12.98 3.09 7.69
N PRO A 321 12.55 4.23 8.26
CA PRO A 321 12.96 4.64 9.60
C PRO A 321 12.82 3.55 10.68
N THR A 322 11.86 2.63 10.53
CA THR A 322 11.68 1.47 11.42
C THR A 322 12.87 0.50 11.42
N ILE A 323 13.56 0.32 10.29
CA ILE A 323 14.80 -0.47 10.24
C ILE A 323 15.91 0.25 11.00
N LEU A 324 16.05 1.57 10.83
CA LEU A 324 17.03 2.37 11.57
C LEU A 324 16.71 2.34 13.07
N ASN A 325 15.43 2.47 13.45
CA ASN A 325 14.96 2.39 14.84
C ASN A 325 15.27 1.02 15.46
N MET A 326 15.07 -0.06 14.70
CA MET A 326 15.42 -1.42 15.11
C MET A 326 16.92 -1.58 15.36
N ILE A 327 17.77 -1.01 14.51
CA ILE A 327 19.24 -1.05 14.68
C ILE A 327 19.64 -0.25 15.92
N VAL A 328 19.16 0.98 16.05
CA VAL A 328 19.52 1.91 17.13
C VAL A 328 19.12 1.39 18.51
N ASN A 329 17.95 0.75 18.63
CA ASN A 329 17.45 0.23 19.91
C ASN A 329 17.68 -1.27 20.08
N SER A 330 18.60 -1.87 19.30
CA SER A 330 18.90 -3.29 19.46
C SER A 330 19.61 -3.58 20.79
N PRO A 331 19.50 -4.80 21.34
CA PRO A 331 20.28 -5.20 22.51
C PRO A 331 21.78 -5.03 22.26
N VAL A 332 22.54 -4.65 23.29
CA VAL A 332 24.01 -4.47 23.20
C VAL A 332 24.71 -5.75 22.73
N SER A 333 24.17 -6.92 23.06
CA SER A 333 24.69 -8.23 22.60
C SER A 333 24.63 -8.44 21.09
N ASP A 334 23.72 -7.74 20.40
CA ASP A 334 23.53 -7.84 18.96
C ASP A 334 24.33 -6.77 18.20
N GLN A 335 24.76 -5.71 18.90
CA GLN A 335 25.52 -4.61 18.31
C GLN A 335 26.97 -5.00 18.08
N LYS A 336 27.52 -4.59 16.93
CA LYS A 336 28.94 -4.73 16.60
C LYS A 336 29.51 -3.39 16.12
N PRO A 337 30.75 -3.03 16.48
CA PRO A 337 31.40 -1.85 15.92
C PRO A 337 31.60 -2.03 14.42
N LEU A 338 31.28 -0.99 13.64
CA LEU A 338 31.51 -1.01 12.19
C LEU A 338 32.98 -0.73 11.89
N LEU A 339 33.60 -1.59 11.07
CA LEU A 339 35.00 -1.44 10.66
C LEU A 339 35.20 -0.36 9.57
N HIS A 340 34.12 0.05 8.92
CA HIS A 340 34.07 1.07 7.88
C HIS A 340 32.69 1.72 7.87
N LYS A 341 32.56 2.88 7.21
CA LYS A 341 31.26 3.54 7.05
C LYS A 341 30.37 2.73 6.13
N VAL A 342 29.10 2.55 6.54
CA VAL A 342 28.05 1.94 5.72
C VAL A 342 27.07 3.03 5.31
N ASP A 343 26.85 3.14 4.00
CA ASP A 343 25.91 4.10 3.43
C ASP A 343 24.47 3.60 3.53
N VAL A 344 23.59 4.43 4.08
CA VAL A 344 22.19 4.10 4.31
C VAL A 344 21.29 5.14 3.67
N MET A 345 20.49 4.71 2.70
CA MET A 345 19.34 5.48 2.24
C MET A 345 18.12 5.16 3.09
N THR A 346 17.46 6.19 3.60
CA THR A 346 16.19 6.05 4.32
C THR A 346 15.07 6.82 3.65
N GLY A 347 13.87 6.26 3.69
CA GLY A 347 12.69 6.86 3.08
C GLY A 347 11.39 6.15 3.43
N GLY A 348 10.29 6.68 2.92
CA GLY A 348 8.94 6.18 3.18
C GLY A 348 8.25 6.81 4.39
N ALA A 349 9.00 7.36 5.34
CA ALA A 349 8.52 8.24 6.39
C ALA A 349 9.65 9.19 6.80
N PRO A 350 9.37 10.38 7.35
CA PRO A 350 10.40 11.26 7.91
C PRO A 350 11.18 10.54 9.02
N PRO A 351 12.51 10.45 8.94
CA PRO A 351 13.30 9.81 9.98
C PRO A 351 13.39 10.72 11.22
N PRO A 352 13.17 10.20 12.44
CA PRO A 352 13.32 11.02 13.64
C PRO A 352 14.77 11.52 13.79
N PRO A 353 15.01 12.81 14.09
CA PRO A 353 16.35 13.38 14.24
C PRO A 353 17.28 12.58 15.17
N GLN A 354 16.75 12.11 16.31
CA GLN A 354 17.50 11.32 17.29
C GLN A 354 17.97 9.96 16.71
N ILE A 355 17.19 9.36 15.81
CA ILE A 355 17.56 8.10 15.15
C ILE A 355 18.66 8.34 14.12
N LEU A 356 18.60 9.44 13.37
CA LEU A 356 19.68 9.82 12.44
C LEU A 356 21.01 10.00 13.18
N GLN A 357 20.99 10.75 14.28
CA GLN A 357 22.18 10.98 15.10
C GLN A 357 22.78 9.67 15.63
N LYS A 358 21.96 8.81 16.23
CA LYS A 358 22.45 7.53 16.78
C LYS A 358 22.97 6.58 15.71
N MET A 359 22.39 6.57 14.51
CA MET A 359 22.92 5.82 13.37
C MET A 359 24.33 6.32 12.99
N GLU A 360 24.57 7.63 13.00
CA GLU A 360 25.90 8.20 12.75
C GLU A 360 26.92 7.82 13.84
N GLU A 361 26.49 7.81 15.11
CA GLU A 361 27.31 7.34 16.24
C GLU A 361 27.71 5.86 16.09
N PHE A 362 26.85 5.04 15.47
CA PHE A 362 27.15 3.65 15.13
C PHE A 362 28.06 3.50 13.90
N GLY A 363 28.36 4.59 13.18
CA GLY A 363 29.25 4.60 12.01
C GLY A 363 28.54 4.55 10.67
N PHE A 364 27.20 4.65 10.63
CA PHE A 364 26.45 4.74 9.38
C PHE A 364 26.44 6.16 8.81
N ARG A 365 26.42 6.30 7.48
CA ARG A 365 26.14 7.58 6.81
C ARG A 365 24.71 7.54 6.28
N VAL A 366 23.82 8.33 6.87
CA VAL A 366 22.40 8.30 6.53
C VAL A 366 22.01 9.48 5.62
N SER A 367 21.35 9.16 4.51
CA SER A 367 20.73 10.12 3.60
C SER A 367 19.23 9.86 3.48
N HIS A 368 18.45 10.93 3.39
CA HIS A 368 16.99 10.84 3.28
C HIS A 368 16.54 11.05 1.83
N LEU A 369 15.53 10.27 1.43
CA LEU A 369 14.86 10.36 0.14
C LEU A 369 13.36 10.30 0.31
N TYR A 370 12.65 10.79 -0.71
CA TYR A 370 11.21 10.69 -0.77
C TYR A 370 10.73 10.35 -2.16
N GLY A 371 9.60 9.68 -2.19
CA GLY A 371 8.99 9.16 -3.39
C GLY A 371 7.89 8.18 -3.07
N LEU A 372 7.17 7.81 -4.11
CA LEU A 372 6.02 6.93 -4.05
C LEU A 372 6.28 5.73 -4.95
N THR A 373 5.41 4.71 -4.84
CA THR A 373 5.37 3.64 -5.84
C THR A 373 5.20 4.26 -7.22
N GLU A 374 4.33 5.25 -7.35
CA GLU A 374 4.02 5.99 -8.58
C GLU A 374 5.22 6.75 -9.19
N THR A 375 6.33 6.93 -8.47
CA THR A 375 7.54 7.61 -8.97
C THR A 375 8.72 6.64 -9.16
N HIS A 376 8.44 5.35 -9.37
CA HIS A 376 9.45 4.27 -9.43
C HIS A 376 10.33 4.17 -8.17
N GLY A 377 9.90 4.84 -7.09
CA GLY A 377 10.68 5.02 -5.90
C GLY A 377 11.13 6.43 -5.64
N PRO A 378 12.38 6.64 -5.20
CA PRO A 378 12.88 7.96 -4.88
C PRO A 378 12.61 8.90 -6.05
N GLY A 379 11.76 9.91 -5.85
CA GLY A 379 11.54 11.03 -6.76
C GLY A 379 12.36 12.26 -6.34
N THR A 380 12.73 12.32 -5.06
CA THR A 380 13.53 13.39 -4.48
C THR A 380 14.61 12.83 -3.56
N TYR A 381 15.67 13.60 -3.37
CA TYR A 381 16.79 13.26 -2.51
C TYR A 381 17.25 14.49 -1.74
N CYS A 382 17.54 14.32 -0.45
CA CYS A 382 18.19 15.34 0.36
C CYS A 382 19.68 15.37 0.02
N THR A 383 20.01 16.00 -1.11
CA THR A 383 21.40 16.19 -1.53
C THR A 383 22.14 16.97 -0.46
N TRP A 384 23.09 16.32 0.21
CA TRP A 384 23.87 16.96 1.24
C TRP A 384 24.91 17.89 0.61
N LYS A 385 25.02 19.11 1.14
CA LYS A 385 26.04 20.08 0.70
C LYS A 385 27.16 20.13 1.74
N PRO A 386 28.46 20.01 1.35
CA PRO A 386 29.56 19.96 2.30
C PRO A 386 29.63 21.14 3.28
N GLU A 387 29.20 22.34 2.86
CA GLU A 387 29.12 23.52 3.73
C GLU A 387 28.19 23.33 4.95
N TRP A 388 27.26 22.37 4.90
CA TRP A 388 26.37 22.06 6.02
C TRP A 388 27.05 21.24 7.12
N ASP A 389 28.21 20.63 6.87
CA ASP A 389 28.96 19.92 7.91
C ASP A 389 29.38 20.86 9.06
N ALA A 390 29.57 22.14 8.75
CA ALA A 390 29.92 23.20 9.70
C ALA A 390 28.73 23.74 10.52
N LEU A 391 27.50 23.36 10.19
CA LEU A 391 26.31 23.80 10.92
C LEU A 391 26.19 23.09 12.29
N PRO A 392 25.53 23.73 13.28
CA PRO A 392 25.18 23.06 14.53
C PRO A 392 24.38 21.78 14.29
N LEU A 393 24.55 20.78 15.17
CA LEU A 393 23.94 19.47 15.03
C LEU A 393 22.42 19.53 14.80
N GLU A 394 21.72 20.37 15.56
CA GLU A 394 20.27 20.55 15.45
C GLU A 394 19.85 21.01 14.04
N GLU A 395 20.55 22.00 13.49
CA GLU A 395 20.25 22.52 12.16
C GLU A 395 20.58 21.49 11.06
N ARG A 396 21.69 20.76 11.21
CA ARG A 396 22.02 19.64 10.30
C ARG A 396 20.93 18.59 10.29
N SER A 397 20.47 18.18 11.47
CA SER A 397 19.40 17.18 11.61
C SER A 397 18.10 17.66 10.98
N ARG A 398 17.75 18.94 11.16
CA ARG A 398 16.57 19.55 10.53
C ARG A 398 16.66 19.52 9.01
N ILE A 399 17.82 19.83 8.43
CA ILE A 399 18.04 19.77 6.98
C ILE A 399 18.00 18.31 6.48
N LYS A 400 18.67 17.38 7.18
CA LYS A 400 18.67 15.94 6.82
C LYS A 400 17.28 15.31 6.80
N ALA A 401 16.37 15.78 7.65
CA ALA A 401 15.00 15.29 7.71
C ALA A 401 14.12 15.77 6.52
N ARG A 402 14.55 16.78 5.75
CA ARG A 402 13.84 17.26 4.56
C ARG A 402 13.90 16.24 3.42
N GLN A 403 12.94 16.30 2.51
CA GLN A 403 12.83 15.43 1.34
C GLN A 403 13.71 15.88 0.18
N GLY A 404 14.24 17.11 0.26
CA GLY A 404 15.23 17.62 -0.67
C GLY A 404 14.63 18.12 -1.97
N MET A 405 15.32 17.83 -3.07
CA MET A 405 14.96 18.26 -4.42
C MET A 405 14.82 17.05 -5.35
N GLN A 406 14.27 17.24 -6.54
CA GLN A 406 14.14 16.20 -7.55
C GLN A 406 15.48 15.52 -7.86
N HIS A 407 15.47 14.20 -8.09
CA HIS A 407 16.68 13.51 -8.52
C HIS A 407 16.95 13.70 -10.02
N ILE A 408 18.15 13.33 -10.46
CA ILE A 408 18.71 13.60 -11.80
C ILE A 408 17.96 12.99 -13.00
N ALA A 409 16.98 12.12 -12.79
CA ALA A 409 16.22 11.46 -13.85
C ALA A 409 14.74 11.85 -13.84
N LEU A 410 14.33 12.64 -12.85
CA LEU A 410 13.04 13.28 -12.79
C LEU A 410 13.20 14.72 -13.28
N GLU A 411 12.34 15.13 -14.20
CA GLU A 411 12.47 16.45 -14.84
C GLU A 411 12.14 17.55 -13.83
N GLU A 412 10.99 17.43 -13.17
CA GLU A 412 10.48 18.46 -12.27
C GLU A 412 9.74 17.86 -11.07
N VAL A 413 9.92 18.51 -9.92
CA VAL A 413 9.01 18.46 -8.77
C VAL A 413 8.70 19.88 -8.37
N ASP A 414 7.44 20.12 -8.00
CA ASP A 414 7.06 21.39 -7.43
C ASP A 414 5.96 21.21 -6.37
N ILE A 415 5.81 22.24 -5.54
CA ILE A 415 4.73 22.31 -4.56
C ILE A 415 3.71 23.31 -5.11
N LYS A 416 2.49 22.83 -5.34
CA LYS A 416 1.45 23.58 -6.06
C LYS A 416 0.16 23.65 -5.27
N ASP A 417 -0.58 24.75 -5.43
CA ASP A 417 -1.97 24.79 -5.00
C ASP A 417 -2.78 23.75 -5.81
N PRO A 418 -3.50 22.82 -5.15
CA PRO A 418 -4.19 21.72 -5.81
C PRO A 418 -5.39 22.14 -6.67
N ILE A 419 -5.84 23.40 -6.54
CA ILE A 419 -6.98 23.98 -7.25
C ILE A 419 -6.49 24.90 -8.38
N THR A 420 -5.61 25.85 -8.08
CA THR A 420 -5.13 26.83 -9.07
C THR A 420 -3.99 26.31 -9.94
N MET A 421 -3.30 25.25 -9.48
CA MET A 421 -2.07 24.70 -10.08
C MET A 421 -0.89 25.68 -10.10
N GLU A 422 -0.98 26.79 -9.35
CA GLU A 422 0.11 27.74 -9.19
C GLU A 422 1.15 27.23 -8.19
N SER A 423 2.42 27.52 -8.45
CA SER A 423 3.52 27.20 -7.52
C SER A 423 3.40 28.00 -6.23
N VAL A 424 3.62 27.35 -5.08
CA VAL A 424 3.68 28.05 -3.80
C VAL A 424 5.01 28.83 -3.65
N PRO A 425 5.04 29.95 -2.92
CA PRO A 425 6.28 30.67 -2.64
C PRO A 425 7.26 29.83 -1.80
N ALA A 426 8.55 30.09 -1.97
CA ALA A 426 9.63 29.42 -1.23
C ALA A 426 9.88 30.06 0.16
N ASP A 427 8.84 30.13 0.99
CA ASP A 427 8.85 30.79 2.30
C ASP A 427 8.96 29.82 3.50
N GLY A 428 8.96 28.51 3.24
CA GLY A 428 8.96 27.44 4.25
C GLY A 428 7.66 27.35 5.06
N LYS A 429 6.58 28.01 4.63
CA LYS A 429 5.33 28.16 5.38
C LYS A 429 4.09 27.87 4.54
N THR A 430 4.04 28.39 3.31
CA THR A 430 2.88 28.22 2.43
C THR A 430 2.82 26.76 1.98
N MET A 431 1.74 26.08 2.36
CA MET A 431 1.54 24.68 2.01
C MET A 431 0.93 24.52 0.63
N GLY A 432 1.34 23.47 -0.07
CA GLY A 432 0.69 22.97 -1.28
C GLY A 432 0.87 21.47 -1.42
N GLU A 433 0.39 20.91 -2.51
CA GLU A 433 0.55 19.50 -2.87
C GLU A 433 1.86 19.28 -3.63
N ILE A 434 2.60 18.22 -3.29
CA ILE A 434 3.78 17.80 -4.07
C ILE A 434 3.32 17.19 -5.38
N MET A 435 3.83 17.74 -6.48
CA MET A 435 3.51 17.28 -7.83
C MET A 435 4.77 16.95 -8.62
N PHE A 436 4.73 15.86 -9.36
CA PHE A 436 5.86 15.31 -10.10
C PHE A 436 5.63 15.36 -11.61
N ARG A 437 6.69 15.60 -12.37
CA ARG A 437 6.67 15.47 -13.82
C ARG A 437 8.01 14.93 -14.30
N GLY A 438 7.98 13.87 -15.11
CA GLY A 438 9.19 13.38 -15.76
C GLY A 438 9.20 11.88 -16.01
N ASN A 439 10.40 11.37 -16.29
CA ASN A 439 10.62 10.07 -16.91
C ASN A 439 10.49 8.89 -15.95
N THR A 440 10.51 9.15 -14.65
CA THR A 440 10.38 8.17 -13.57
C THR A 440 8.99 8.18 -12.93
N VAL A 441 8.01 8.86 -13.53
CA VAL A 441 6.59 8.71 -13.15
C VAL A 441 6.00 7.44 -13.76
N MET A 442 5.13 6.74 -13.05
CA MET A 442 4.45 5.50 -13.49
C MET A 442 3.74 5.68 -14.83
N SER A 443 3.47 4.58 -15.52
CA SER A 443 2.66 4.59 -16.74
C SER A 443 1.17 4.84 -16.44
N GLY A 444 0.71 4.48 -15.23
CA GLY A 444 -0.68 4.63 -14.80
C GLY A 444 -1.12 3.51 -13.86
N TYR A 445 -2.40 3.52 -13.47
CA TYR A 445 -3.01 2.48 -12.66
C TYR A 445 -3.65 1.40 -13.54
N LEU A 446 -3.25 0.14 -13.32
CA LEU A 446 -3.74 -1.03 -14.04
C LEU A 446 -5.27 -1.10 -13.96
N LYS A 447 -5.92 -1.14 -15.13
CA LYS A 447 -7.39 -1.25 -15.29
C LYS A 447 -8.19 -0.14 -14.59
N ASN A 448 -7.57 0.99 -14.29
CA ASN A 448 -8.23 2.12 -13.64
C ASN A 448 -7.91 3.45 -14.35
N LEU A 449 -8.58 3.67 -15.48
CA LEU A 449 -8.41 4.86 -16.31
C LEU A 449 -8.80 6.14 -15.55
N GLU A 450 -9.93 6.13 -14.85
CA GLU A 450 -10.42 7.28 -14.09
C GLU A 450 -9.41 7.74 -13.03
N ALA A 451 -8.88 6.82 -12.21
CA ALA A 451 -7.86 7.17 -11.22
C ALA A 451 -6.56 7.64 -11.87
N THR A 452 -6.23 7.15 -13.07
CA THR A 452 -5.03 7.57 -13.81
C THR A 452 -5.21 9.00 -14.35
N GLU A 453 -6.37 9.31 -14.92
CA GLU A 453 -6.70 10.65 -15.40
C GLU A 453 -6.77 11.67 -14.26
N GLU A 454 -7.34 11.29 -13.11
CA GLU A 454 -7.35 12.11 -11.91
C GLU A 454 -5.91 12.38 -11.42
N ALA A 455 -5.09 11.34 -11.32
CA ALA A 455 -3.72 11.45 -10.83
C ALA A 455 -2.81 12.28 -11.74
N PHE A 456 -3.08 12.32 -13.06
CA PHE A 456 -2.29 13.08 -14.04
C PHE A 456 -2.94 14.41 -14.47
N CYS A 457 -4.02 14.81 -13.80
CA CYS A 457 -4.75 16.03 -14.13
C CYS A 457 -3.83 17.26 -14.07
N GLY A 458 -3.88 18.10 -15.10
CA GLY A 458 -3.03 19.29 -15.22
C GLY A 458 -1.62 19.03 -15.75
N GLY A 459 -1.32 17.82 -16.24
CA GLY A 459 -0.01 17.48 -16.82
C GLY A 459 1.08 17.18 -15.78
N TRP A 460 0.67 16.94 -14.54
CA TRP A 460 1.51 16.58 -13.41
C TRP A 460 0.94 15.36 -12.70
N PHE A 461 1.80 14.51 -12.14
CA PHE A 461 1.39 13.51 -11.18
C PHE A 461 1.16 14.14 -9.81
N ARG A 462 -0.06 13.98 -9.30
CA ARG A 462 -0.54 14.47 -8.01
C ARG A 462 -0.29 13.44 -6.91
N SER A 463 0.62 13.72 -5.99
CA SER A 463 1.01 12.75 -4.95
C SER A 463 -0.01 12.57 -3.83
N GLY A 464 -0.85 13.60 -3.59
CA GLY A 464 -1.69 13.70 -2.40
C GLY A 464 -0.94 14.08 -1.11
N ASP A 465 0.38 14.27 -1.16
CA ASP A 465 1.18 14.68 -0.01
C ASP A 465 1.34 16.20 0.02
N LEU A 466 1.24 16.78 1.21
CA LEU A 466 1.32 18.23 1.44
C LEU A 466 2.71 18.60 1.96
N ALA A 467 3.25 19.69 1.43
CA ALA A 467 4.58 20.16 1.75
C ALA A 467 4.70 21.68 1.68
N VAL A 468 5.84 22.17 2.19
CA VAL A 468 6.31 23.55 2.02
C VAL A 468 7.63 23.57 1.26
N LYS A 469 7.88 24.68 0.56
CA LYS A 469 9.14 24.92 -0.16
C LYS A 469 10.00 25.90 0.63
N HIS A 470 11.21 25.52 0.99
CA HIS A 470 12.15 26.38 1.72
C HIS A 470 12.87 27.36 0.78
N PRO A 471 13.43 28.48 1.31
CA PRO A 471 14.18 29.46 0.51
C PRO A 471 15.39 28.88 -0.25
N ASP A 472 15.93 27.76 0.22
CA ASP A 472 17.03 27.01 -0.42
C ASP A 472 16.54 26.06 -1.53
N GLY A 473 15.22 26.03 -1.79
CA GLY A 473 14.56 25.18 -2.77
C GLY A 473 14.14 23.81 -2.24
N TYR A 474 14.56 23.42 -1.02
CA TYR A 474 14.31 22.08 -0.49
C TYR A 474 12.85 21.97 -0.05
N MET A 475 12.29 20.79 -0.28
CA MET A 475 10.92 20.49 0.13
C MET A 475 10.91 19.81 1.50
N GLU A 476 9.90 20.17 2.28
CA GLU A 476 9.61 19.52 3.56
C GLU A 476 8.15 19.06 3.55
N VAL A 477 7.94 17.74 3.56
CA VAL A 477 6.64 17.11 3.72
C VAL A 477 6.11 17.45 5.10
N LYS A 478 4.87 17.97 5.14
CA LYS A 478 4.17 18.34 6.38
C LYS A 478 3.13 17.32 6.78
N ASP A 479 2.38 16.78 5.81
CA ASP A 479 1.38 15.73 6.08
C ASP A 479 0.91 15.11 4.76
N ARG A 480 -0.02 14.16 4.82
CA ARG A 480 -0.84 13.75 3.70
C ARG A 480 -2.16 14.52 3.71
N SER A 481 -2.63 14.94 2.55
CA SER A 481 -3.88 15.72 2.42
C SER A 481 -5.10 15.06 3.09
N LYS A 482 -5.14 13.72 3.12
CA LYS A 482 -6.21 12.95 3.76
C LYS A 482 -5.99 12.67 5.26
N ASP A 483 -4.77 12.88 5.76
CA ASP A 483 -4.36 12.52 7.11
C ASP A 483 -4.33 13.73 8.05
N ILE A 484 -4.42 14.96 7.51
CA ILE A 484 -4.59 16.19 8.30
C ILE A 484 -5.81 16.05 9.22
N ILE A 485 -5.59 16.30 10.50
CA ILE A 485 -6.66 16.33 11.50
C ILE A 485 -7.24 17.74 11.52
N ILE A 486 -8.54 17.86 11.24
CA ILE A 486 -9.25 19.14 11.31
C ILE A 486 -9.96 19.24 12.66
N SER A 487 -9.37 20.01 13.59
CA SER A 487 -9.89 20.17 14.95
C SER A 487 -10.33 21.62 15.18
N GLY A 488 -11.65 21.84 15.33
CA GLY A 488 -12.18 23.18 15.60
C GLY A 488 -11.96 24.20 14.49
N GLY A 489 -11.71 23.76 13.25
CA GLY A 489 -11.34 24.62 12.12
C GLY A 489 -9.84 24.83 11.93
N GLU A 490 -9.01 24.27 12.82
CA GLU A 490 -7.54 24.29 12.70
C GLU A 490 -7.03 22.99 12.08
N ASN A 491 -6.04 23.09 11.20
CA ASN A 491 -5.34 21.95 10.61
C ASN A 491 -4.19 21.52 11.52
N ILE A 492 -4.19 20.26 11.96
CA ILE A 492 -3.14 19.67 12.78
C ILE A 492 -2.42 18.61 11.95
N SER A 493 -1.11 18.77 11.78
CA SER A 493 -0.27 17.77 11.13
C SER A 493 -0.05 16.57 12.05
N THR A 494 -0.39 15.38 11.58
CA THR A 494 -0.10 14.12 12.30
C THR A 494 1.40 13.89 12.45
N VAL A 495 2.17 14.19 11.41
CA VAL A 495 3.63 14.03 11.36
C VAL A 495 4.33 14.95 12.36
N GLU A 496 3.86 16.18 12.52
CA GLU A 496 4.40 17.14 13.49
C GLU A 496 4.21 16.64 14.93
N VAL A 497 3.00 16.16 15.24
CA VAL A 497 2.69 15.58 16.55
C VAL A 497 3.49 14.30 16.80
N GLU A 498 3.58 13.41 15.81
CA GLU A 498 4.40 12.19 15.89
C GLU A 498 5.87 12.52 16.13
N THR A 499 6.43 13.53 15.44
CA THR A 499 7.85 13.94 15.58
C THR A 499 8.16 14.40 17.00
N VAL A 500 7.29 15.23 17.59
CA VAL A 500 7.46 15.66 18.98
C VAL A 500 7.35 14.47 19.93
N LEU A 501 6.32 13.64 19.79
CA LEU A 501 6.13 12.47 20.64
C LEU A 501 7.29 11.47 20.56
N PHE A 502 7.89 11.28 19.38
CA PHE A 502 9.07 10.45 19.19
C PHE A 502 10.30 10.96 19.97
N SER A 503 10.36 12.25 20.29
CA SER A 503 11.47 12.83 21.06
C SER A 503 11.41 12.52 22.56
N HIS A 504 10.27 12.02 23.05
CA HIS A 504 10.10 11.64 24.44
C HIS A 504 10.98 10.42 24.81
N PRO A 505 11.76 10.44 25.90
CA PRO A 505 12.70 9.38 26.24
C PRO A 505 12.09 7.97 26.29
N ALA A 506 10.86 7.86 26.83
CA ALA A 506 10.14 6.60 26.98
C ALA A 506 9.52 6.04 25.68
N VAL A 507 9.35 6.86 24.64
CA VAL A 507 8.62 6.44 23.42
C VAL A 507 9.54 5.67 22.49
N LEU A 508 9.12 4.48 22.08
CA LEU A 508 9.78 3.64 21.08
C LEU A 508 9.17 3.85 19.70
N GLU A 509 7.84 3.87 19.62
CA GLU A 509 7.08 4.15 18.39
C GLU A 509 5.84 4.96 18.72
N VAL A 510 5.42 5.81 17.79
CA VAL A 510 4.17 6.55 17.91
C VAL A 510 3.47 6.64 16.56
N ALA A 511 2.14 6.66 16.62
CA ALA A 511 1.27 6.92 15.51
C ALA A 511 0.15 7.87 15.96
N VAL A 512 -0.12 8.91 15.19
CA VAL A 512 -1.22 9.85 15.45
C VAL A 512 -2.29 9.70 14.38
N VAL A 513 -3.55 9.70 14.80
CA VAL A 513 -4.70 9.66 13.90
C VAL A 513 -5.78 10.66 14.33
N ALA A 514 -6.61 11.05 13.36
CA ALA A 514 -7.85 11.75 13.64
C ALA A 514 -8.80 10.82 14.41
N ARG A 515 -9.28 11.28 15.56
CA ARG A 515 -10.41 10.66 16.26
C ARG A 515 -11.62 11.58 16.18
N PRO A 516 -12.81 11.09 15.79
CA PRO A 516 -14.04 11.88 15.83
C PRO A 516 -14.29 12.48 17.22
N ASP A 517 -14.72 13.74 17.27
CA ASP A 517 -15.02 14.46 18.51
C ASP A 517 -16.29 15.31 18.32
N ASN A 518 -17.23 15.20 19.28
CA ASN A 518 -18.53 15.85 19.18
C ASN A 518 -18.47 17.39 19.23
N HIS A 519 -17.39 17.96 19.77
CA HIS A 519 -17.24 19.41 19.90
C HIS A 519 -16.29 19.98 18.84
N TRP A 520 -15.18 19.29 18.57
CA TRP A 520 -14.12 19.78 17.69
C TRP A 520 -14.16 19.19 16.28
N GLY A 521 -15.12 18.29 15.98
CA GLY A 521 -15.16 17.52 14.74
C GLY A 521 -14.17 16.35 14.79
N GLN A 522 -12.88 16.65 14.90
CA GLN A 522 -11.81 15.67 15.14
C GLN A 522 -10.85 16.15 16.24
N THR A 523 -10.18 15.21 16.89
CA THR A 523 -9.10 15.49 17.85
C THR A 523 -7.94 14.50 17.65
N PRO A 524 -6.67 14.89 17.91
CA PRO A 524 -5.56 13.96 17.76
C PRO A 524 -5.59 12.87 18.83
N CYS A 525 -5.44 11.62 18.38
CA CYS A 525 -5.27 10.44 19.22
C CYS A 525 -3.91 9.80 18.90
N ALA A 526 -3.07 9.65 19.92
CA ALA A 526 -1.76 9.03 19.79
C ALA A 526 -1.82 7.57 20.26
N PHE A 527 -1.33 6.67 19.43
CA PHE A 527 -1.00 5.30 19.82
C PHE A 527 0.50 5.23 20.06
N VAL A 528 0.91 4.78 21.24
CA VAL A 528 2.30 4.87 21.71
C VAL A 528 2.77 3.49 22.14
N LYS A 529 3.91 3.06 21.59
CA LYS A 529 4.68 1.94 22.11
C LYS A 529 5.85 2.48 22.92
N LEU A 530 6.00 1.99 24.15
CA LEU A 530 7.10 2.38 25.03
C LEU A 530 8.35 1.51 24.80
N LYS A 531 9.50 2.07 25.16
CA LYS A 531 10.75 1.31 25.27
C LYS A 531 10.65 0.36 26.47
N GLU A 532 11.33 -0.79 26.38
CA GLU A 532 11.39 -1.72 27.51
C GLU A 532 11.95 -1.04 28.77
N GLY A 533 11.33 -1.32 29.91
CA GLY A 533 11.73 -0.76 31.21
C GLY A 533 11.21 0.65 31.51
N PHE A 534 10.47 1.29 30.60
CA PHE A 534 9.78 2.55 30.87
C PHE A 534 8.32 2.31 31.25
N ASP A 535 7.83 3.12 32.21
CA ASP A 535 6.43 3.17 32.63
C ASP A 535 6.03 4.65 32.72
N VAL A 536 5.29 5.14 31.73
CA VAL A 536 4.80 6.52 31.66
C VAL A 536 3.31 6.51 31.35
N ASP A 537 2.57 7.43 31.96
CA ASP A 537 1.12 7.50 31.77
C ASP A 537 0.72 8.41 30.60
N ALA A 538 -0.57 8.34 30.24
CA ALA A 538 -1.10 9.14 29.15
C ALA A 538 -1.00 10.65 29.43
N GLN A 539 -1.09 11.10 30.69
CA GLN A 539 -1.04 12.52 31.04
C GLN A 539 0.37 13.07 30.88
N GLU A 540 1.39 12.29 31.19
CA GLU A 540 2.79 12.65 30.97
C GLU A 540 3.07 12.88 29.48
N ILE A 541 2.62 11.97 28.62
CA ILE A 541 2.76 12.10 27.16
C ILE A 541 2.02 13.33 26.61
N ILE A 542 0.79 13.58 27.10
CA ILE A 542 -0.01 14.76 26.71
C ILE A 542 0.67 16.04 27.20
N LYS A 543 1.17 16.06 28.44
CA LYS A 543 1.87 17.20 29.01
C LYS A 543 3.14 17.50 28.21
N PHE A 544 3.95 16.49 27.95
CA PHE A 544 5.14 16.62 27.13
C PHE A 544 4.81 17.21 25.75
N SER A 545 3.73 16.74 25.12
CA SER A 545 3.26 17.32 23.85
C SER A 545 2.89 18.80 23.99
N ARG A 546 2.19 19.19 25.06
CA ARG A 546 1.79 20.59 25.29
C ARG A 546 2.94 21.52 25.63
N ASP A 547 4.00 20.98 26.23
CA ASP A 547 5.21 21.73 26.55
C ASP A 547 6.03 22.05 25.27
N HIS A 548 5.80 21.31 24.17
CA HIS A 548 6.58 21.41 22.93
C HIS A 548 5.76 21.76 21.68
N LEU A 549 4.42 21.72 21.75
CA LEU A 549 3.50 22.04 20.66
C LEU A 549 2.43 23.04 21.12
N PRO A 550 1.85 23.83 20.19
CA PRO A 550 0.64 24.58 20.47
C PRO A 550 -0.43 23.68 21.10
N HIS A 551 -1.10 24.18 22.13
CA HIS A 551 -1.99 23.36 22.96
C HIS A 551 -3.13 22.67 22.17
N TYR A 552 -3.55 23.24 21.05
CA TYR A 552 -4.59 22.64 20.20
C TYR A 552 -4.09 21.44 19.38
N MET A 553 -2.79 21.34 19.11
CA MET A 553 -2.16 20.23 18.39
C MET A 553 -1.88 19.01 19.27
N ALA A 554 -1.76 19.21 20.59
CA ALA A 554 -1.47 18.13 21.52
C ALA A 554 -2.57 17.05 21.50
N PRO A 555 -2.21 15.76 21.54
CA PRO A 555 -3.20 14.69 21.57
C PRO A 555 -4.11 14.82 22.80
N ARG A 556 -5.40 14.54 22.60
CA ARG A 556 -6.37 14.48 23.71
C ARG A 556 -6.51 13.08 24.27
N THR A 557 -5.95 12.08 23.60
CA THR A 557 -6.00 10.69 24.02
C THR A 557 -4.73 9.99 23.59
N VAL A 558 -4.18 9.21 24.51
CA VAL A 558 -2.99 8.40 24.32
C VAL A 558 -3.38 6.97 24.66
N ILE A 559 -3.10 6.04 23.77
CA ILE A 559 -3.36 4.60 23.91
C ILE A 559 -2.02 3.90 23.84
N PHE A 560 -1.70 3.08 24.84
CA PHE A 560 -0.47 2.29 24.85
C PHE A 560 -0.73 0.92 24.22
N GLU A 561 -0.18 0.69 23.03
CA GLU A 561 -0.37 -0.53 22.25
C GLU A 561 0.81 -0.76 21.28
N ASP A 562 1.01 -2.02 20.89
CA ASP A 562 1.88 -2.37 19.77
C ASP A 562 1.30 -1.87 18.44
N LEU A 563 2.03 -0.99 17.74
CA LEU A 563 1.55 -0.42 16.49
C LEU A 563 1.53 -1.45 15.35
N PRO A 564 0.41 -1.61 14.62
CA PRO A 564 0.35 -2.47 13.46
C PRO A 564 1.23 -1.90 12.33
N ARG A 565 2.26 -2.65 11.95
CA ARG A 565 3.21 -2.24 10.90
C ARG A 565 2.76 -2.72 9.52
N THR A 566 2.96 -1.92 8.47
CA THR A 566 2.98 -2.39 7.07
C THR A 566 4.26 -3.19 6.80
N SER A 567 4.25 -4.01 5.76
CA SER A 567 5.41 -4.80 5.31
C SER A 567 6.65 -4.00 4.93
N THR A 568 6.47 -2.70 4.75
CA THR A 568 7.51 -1.72 4.42
C THR A 568 8.04 -1.00 5.67
N GLY A 569 7.56 -1.37 6.85
CA GLY A 569 7.94 -0.77 8.13
C GLY A 569 7.15 0.49 8.51
N LYS A 570 6.24 0.99 7.68
CA LYS A 570 5.41 2.17 8.04
C LYS A 570 4.30 1.76 9.03
N SER A 571 3.86 2.68 9.89
CA SER A 571 2.67 2.45 10.73
C SER A 571 1.41 2.41 9.84
N SER A 572 0.66 1.30 9.86
CA SER A 572 -0.49 1.08 8.95
C SER A 572 -1.74 1.82 9.38
N GLN A 573 -2.24 2.76 8.57
CA GLN A 573 -3.43 3.54 8.91
C GLN A 573 -4.73 2.73 8.89
N ASN A 574 -4.87 1.77 7.96
CA ASN A 574 -5.99 0.80 7.97
C ASN A 574 -5.93 -0.14 9.16
N GLY A 575 -4.74 -0.38 9.73
CA GLY A 575 -4.60 -1.05 11.02
C GLY A 575 -5.02 -0.14 12.17
N LYS A 576 -4.61 1.14 12.15
CA LYS A 576 -4.93 2.15 13.18
C LYS A 576 -6.44 2.44 13.31
N THR A 577 -7.21 2.40 12.22
CA THR A 577 -8.69 2.59 12.25
C THR A 577 -9.47 1.31 12.59
N ASN A 578 -8.85 0.13 12.44
CA ASN A 578 -9.40 -1.17 12.86
C ASN A 578 -9.01 -1.58 14.28
N ILE A 579 -8.26 -0.76 15.01
CA ILE A 579 -8.18 -0.88 16.47
C ILE A 579 -9.58 -0.50 16.98
N GLU A 580 -10.43 -1.51 17.13
CA GLU A 580 -11.79 -1.35 17.60
C GLU A 580 -11.77 -0.50 18.87
N PHE A 581 -12.30 0.73 18.79
CA PHE A 581 -12.60 1.50 19.98
C PHE A 581 -13.44 0.59 20.91
N PRO A 582 -12.98 0.25 22.12
CA PRO A 582 -13.71 -0.65 23.02
C PRO A 582 -15.12 -0.16 23.35
N PHE A 583 -15.39 1.11 23.03
CA PHE A 583 -16.70 1.73 23.07
C PHE A 583 -17.76 1.02 22.23
N ILE A 584 -17.45 0.47 21.05
CA ILE A 584 -18.47 -0.17 20.20
C ILE A 584 -18.97 -1.46 20.86
N HIS A 585 -18.06 -2.30 21.38
CA HIS A 585 -18.46 -3.50 22.11
C HIS A 585 -19.12 -3.20 23.47
N LEU A 586 -18.70 -2.16 24.19
CA LEU A 586 -19.38 -1.75 25.42
C LEU A 586 -20.76 -1.15 25.18
N VAL A 587 -20.96 -0.39 24.10
CA VAL A 587 -22.27 0.19 23.75
C VAL A 587 -23.20 -0.89 23.23
N PHE A 588 -22.73 -1.85 22.44
CA PHE A 588 -23.54 -3.00 22.05
C PHE A 588 -23.82 -3.93 23.23
N ALA A 589 -22.88 -4.16 24.15
CA ALA A 589 -23.13 -4.91 25.38
C ALA A 589 -24.10 -4.17 26.32
N TYR A 590 -23.96 -2.85 26.45
CA TYR A 590 -24.86 -1.99 27.25
C TYR A 590 -26.26 -1.94 26.64
N LEU A 591 -26.40 -1.76 25.32
CA LEU A 591 -27.69 -1.77 24.62
C LEU A 591 -28.34 -3.16 24.66
N ARG A 592 -27.55 -4.24 24.57
CA ARG A 592 -28.05 -5.63 24.66
C ARG A 592 -28.47 -5.99 26.09
N LEU A 593 -27.78 -5.50 27.11
CA LEU A 593 -28.18 -5.60 28.52
C LEU A 593 -29.41 -4.74 28.83
N LYS A 594 -29.53 -3.54 28.23
CA LYS A 594 -30.72 -2.68 28.37
C LYS A 594 -31.94 -3.26 27.68
N PHE A 595 -31.78 -3.91 26.52
CA PHE A 595 -32.86 -4.63 25.83
C PHE A 595 -33.32 -5.90 26.59
N LEU A 596 -32.38 -6.64 27.19
CA LEU A 596 -32.68 -7.80 28.04
C LEU A 596 -33.30 -7.39 29.40
N SER A 597 -32.96 -6.21 29.91
CA SER A 597 -33.59 -5.62 31.11
C SER A 597 -34.99 -5.06 30.84
N LEU A 598 -35.26 -4.53 29.64
CA LEU A 598 -36.55 -3.94 29.28
C LEU A 598 -37.60 -4.97 28.85
N SER A 599 -37.21 -6.23 28.62
CA SER A 599 -38.12 -7.35 28.32
C SER A 599 -38.55 -8.15 29.55
N LYS A 600 -38.02 -7.84 30.75
CA LYS A 600 -38.46 -8.44 32.02
C LYS A 600 -38.64 -7.37 33.09
N GLN A 601 -39.92 -7.09 33.35
CA GLN A 601 -40.51 -6.47 34.56
C GLN A 601 -41.09 -5.05 34.41
N LYS A 602 -42.42 -5.04 34.59
CA LYS A 602 -43.27 -3.95 35.05
C LYS A 602 -42.74 -3.33 36.35
N LEU A 603 -42.88 -2.01 36.46
CA LEU A 603 -43.10 -1.20 37.67
C LEU A 603 -42.07 -1.32 38.82
N VAL A 604 -41.28 -0.25 39.03
CA VAL A 604 -41.11 0.55 40.28
C VAL A 604 -39.91 1.51 40.09
N PRO A 605 -39.98 2.80 40.48
CA PRO A 605 -38.90 3.77 40.26
C PRO A 605 -38.01 3.91 41.50
N GLU A 606 -36.70 3.67 41.37
CA GLU A 606 -35.70 4.28 42.25
C GLU A 606 -34.32 4.24 41.59
N VAL A 607 -33.76 5.41 41.34
CA VAL A 607 -32.40 5.61 40.81
C VAL A 607 -31.42 5.52 41.98
N LYS A 608 -30.45 4.59 41.92
CA LYS A 608 -29.22 4.67 42.71
C LYS A 608 -28.01 4.44 41.81
N THR A 609 -27.10 5.40 41.90
CA THR A 609 -25.76 5.49 41.31
C THR A 609 -24.99 4.18 41.45
N ILE A 610 -24.46 3.63 40.35
CA ILE A 610 -23.46 2.57 40.39
C ILE A 610 -22.09 3.22 40.16
N ALA A 611 -21.25 3.22 41.19
CA ALA A 611 -19.82 3.51 41.08
C ALA A 611 -19.08 2.21 40.73
N ILE A 612 -18.22 2.25 39.71
CA ILE A 612 -17.32 1.14 39.36
C ILE A 612 -15.91 1.58 39.78
N PRO A 613 -15.26 0.91 40.75
CA PRO A 613 -13.86 1.17 41.06
C PRO A 613 -12.95 0.44 40.06
N PHE A 614 -11.96 1.15 39.53
CA PHE A 614 -10.84 0.56 38.80
C PHE A 614 -9.78 0.09 39.79
N ALA A 615 -9.39 -1.18 39.73
CA ALA A 615 -8.15 -1.67 40.29
C ALA A 615 -7.46 -2.52 39.22
N TYR A 616 -6.35 -2.01 38.69
CA TYR A 616 -5.36 -2.77 37.93
C TYR A 616 -4.37 -3.34 38.93
N ASP A 617 -4.07 -4.64 38.84
CA ASP A 617 -2.86 -5.18 39.45
C ASP A 617 -2.19 -6.18 38.50
N ASN A 618 -0.90 -5.96 38.28
CA ASN A 618 0.00 -6.67 37.38
C ASN A 618 0.83 -7.65 38.21
N SER A 619 0.81 -8.95 37.95
CA SER A 619 1.98 -9.81 38.21
C SER A 619 1.88 -11.23 37.61
N PHE A 620 3.07 -11.70 37.22
CA PHE A 620 3.50 -12.93 36.57
C PHE A 620 2.99 -14.29 37.12
N GLY A 621 2.84 -15.26 36.20
CA GLY A 621 3.65 -16.49 36.20
C GLY A 621 3.16 -17.77 36.92
N LEU A 622 3.13 -18.87 36.15
CA LEU A 622 3.19 -20.30 36.52
C LEU A 622 1.91 -20.96 37.09
N GLY A 623 1.60 -22.12 36.51
CA GLY A 623 0.39 -22.88 36.79
C GLY A 623 0.43 -23.69 38.08
N LEU A 624 -0.77 -24.02 38.59
CA LEU A 624 -1.17 -25.34 39.09
C LEU A 624 -2.59 -25.28 39.68
N THR A 625 -3.36 -26.32 39.32
CA THR A 625 -4.44 -27.01 40.05
C THR A 625 -5.30 -26.28 41.09
N TRP A 626 -6.62 -26.36 40.88
CA TRP A 626 -7.69 -26.12 41.85
C TRP A 626 -7.57 -27.00 43.11
N ASN A 627 -7.53 -26.39 44.29
CA ASN A 627 -8.18 -26.90 45.51
C ASN A 627 -8.23 -25.86 46.64
N ASN A 628 -9.42 -25.76 47.25
CA ASN A 628 -9.77 -25.26 48.59
C ASN A 628 -9.53 -23.79 48.98
N LEU A 629 -10.65 -23.07 49.17
CA LEU A 629 -11.01 -22.20 50.32
C LEU A 629 -12.43 -21.65 50.04
N SER A 630 -13.54 -22.29 50.43
CA SER A 630 -14.19 -22.27 51.76
C SER A 630 -14.10 -20.95 52.53
N GLY A 631 -15.18 -20.15 52.50
CA GLY A 631 -15.52 -19.23 53.60
C GLY A 631 -15.76 -17.78 53.21
N CYS A 632 -16.95 -17.47 52.66
CA CYS A 632 -17.83 -16.42 53.21
C CYS A 632 -19.16 -16.39 52.46
N LYS A 633 -20.26 -16.60 53.21
CA LYS A 633 -21.64 -16.45 52.73
C LYS A 633 -22.03 -14.97 52.82
N ALA A 634 -22.41 -14.37 51.69
CA ALA A 634 -23.36 -13.26 51.67
C ALA A 634 -24.22 -13.37 50.40
N ASN A 635 -25.53 -13.40 50.62
CA ASN A 635 -26.57 -13.67 49.64
C ASN A 635 -26.66 -12.60 48.55
N THR A 636 -26.35 -12.95 47.30
CA THR A 636 -27.09 -12.43 46.13
C THR A 636 -26.89 -13.38 44.95
N THR A 637 -27.99 -13.84 44.36
CA THR A 637 -28.04 -14.81 43.27
C THR A 637 -27.43 -14.23 41.99
N GLN A 638 -26.12 -14.34 41.80
CA GLN A 638 -25.50 -14.09 40.50
C GLN A 638 -25.75 -15.28 39.57
N LYS A 639 -26.43 -15.01 38.44
CA LYS A 639 -26.48 -15.94 37.31
C LYS A 639 -25.08 -16.00 36.70
N VAL A 640 -24.40 -17.14 36.88
CA VAL A 640 -23.17 -17.45 36.17
C VAL A 640 -23.56 -17.96 34.78
N ILE A 641 -23.19 -17.24 33.72
CA ILE A 641 -23.22 -17.76 32.34
C ILE A 641 -21.87 -18.42 32.11
N ILE A 642 -21.84 -19.75 32.00
CA ILE A 642 -20.63 -20.50 31.64
C ILE A 642 -20.66 -20.71 30.12
N CYS A 643 -19.82 -19.98 29.38
CA CYS A 643 -19.56 -20.30 27.98
C CYS A 643 -18.48 -21.39 27.91
N ARG A 644 -18.85 -22.62 27.53
CA ARG A 644 -17.87 -23.64 27.12
C ARG A 644 -17.62 -23.51 25.61
N MET A 645 -16.37 -23.25 25.24
CA MET A 645 -15.92 -23.42 23.86
C MET A 645 -15.64 -24.90 23.61
N HIS A 646 -16.27 -25.48 22.59
CA HIS A 646 -15.82 -26.72 21.98
C HIS A 646 -15.43 -26.43 20.54
N SER A 647 -14.20 -26.79 20.17
CA SER A 647 -13.72 -26.76 18.80
C SER A 647 -14.30 -27.93 18.02
N SER A 648 -14.99 -27.67 16.91
CA SER A 648 -15.15 -28.65 15.83
C SER A 648 -15.20 -27.96 14.47
N GLN A 649 -14.63 -28.63 13.48
CA GLN A 649 -14.39 -28.16 12.11
C GLN A 649 -15.70 -28.00 11.33
N SER A 650 -16.41 -26.88 11.49
CA SER A 650 -17.32 -26.27 10.50
C SER A 650 -18.26 -25.26 11.18
N GLY A 651 -17.88 -23.98 11.22
CA GLY A 651 -18.79 -22.85 11.52
C GLY A 651 -19.27 -22.67 12.97
N LEU A 652 -19.33 -21.41 13.43
CA LEU A 652 -19.90 -21.02 14.72
C LEU A 652 -21.44 -21.21 14.72
N ILE A 653 -21.96 -22.11 15.55
CA ILE A 653 -23.40 -22.20 15.85
C ILE A 653 -23.62 -21.80 17.32
N TYR A 654 -24.43 -20.76 17.56
CA TYR A 654 -24.87 -20.38 18.90
C TYR A 654 -26.10 -21.20 19.30
N SER A 655 -25.99 -22.06 20.32
CA SER A 655 -27.16 -22.70 20.96
C SER A 655 -27.35 -22.16 22.38
N ILE A 656 -28.53 -21.63 22.67
CA ILE A 656 -28.98 -21.28 24.04
C ILE A 656 -29.89 -22.42 24.51
N THR A 657 -29.53 -23.12 25.59
CA THR A 657 -30.40 -24.08 26.26
C THR A 657 -30.71 -23.63 27.69
N GLU A 658 -31.99 -23.41 27.99
CA GLU A 658 -32.51 -23.25 29.35
C GLU A 658 -32.76 -24.64 29.95
N ASN A 659 -32.13 -24.97 31.08
CA ASN A 659 -32.34 -26.23 31.78
C ASN A 659 -33.30 -26.05 32.96
N ASN A 660 -34.47 -26.69 32.90
CA ASN A 660 -35.28 -27.07 34.07
C ASN A 660 -35.53 -28.60 34.03
N ARG A 661 -35.22 -29.27 35.15
CA ARG A 661 -35.16 -30.73 35.42
C ARG A 661 -36.55 -31.45 35.34
N PRO A 662 -36.67 -32.75 35.73
CA PRO A 662 -36.10 -34.02 35.23
C PRO A 662 -37.19 -35.07 34.90
N LYS A 663 -36.88 -36.17 34.16
CA LYS A 663 -37.38 -37.56 34.39
C LYS A 663 -36.98 -38.54 33.26
N ASN A 664 -36.76 -39.79 33.69
CA ASN A 664 -36.43 -41.00 32.93
C ASN A 664 -37.39 -41.31 31.76
N LEU A 665 -36.89 -41.87 30.65
CA LEU A 665 -37.32 -43.15 30.04
C LEU A 665 -36.57 -43.47 28.72
N GLN A 666 -36.58 -44.75 28.37
CA GLN A 666 -35.67 -45.50 27.50
C GLN A 666 -36.05 -45.55 26.00
N LYS A 667 -35.02 -45.82 25.17
CA LYS A 667 -34.91 -46.71 23.98
C LYS A 667 -35.59 -46.39 22.61
N LEU A 668 -34.68 -46.29 21.60
CA LEU A 668 -34.66 -46.85 20.20
C LEU A 668 -35.52 -46.18 19.08
N PRO A 669 -35.29 -46.44 17.76
CA PRO A 669 -34.09 -46.19 16.91
C PRO A 669 -34.42 -45.50 15.54
N GLU A 670 -33.37 -45.19 14.74
CA GLU A 670 -33.25 -44.95 13.27
C GLU A 670 -34.34 -44.21 12.44
N THR A 671 -33.92 -43.18 11.68
CA THR A 671 -34.11 -42.91 10.21
C THR A 671 -34.37 -41.44 9.83
N ASP A 672 -33.81 -41.10 8.65
CA ASP A 672 -34.09 -40.00 7.71
C ASP A 672 -33.80 -38.52 8.02
N HIS A 673 -32.78 -38.01 7.30
CA HIS A 673 -32.55 -36.61 7.02
C HIS A 673 -33.49 -36.12 5.90
N SER A 674 -34.45 -35.27 6.25
CA SER A 674 -35.06 -34.32 5.32
C SER A 674 -35.26 -32.98 6.03
N GLY A 675 -34.62 -31.93 5.50
CA GLY A 675 -34.67 -30.57 6.04
C GLY A 675 -35.96 -29.86 5.62
N ILE A 676 -36.69 -29.31 6.59
CA ILE A 676 -37.86 -28.46 6.38
C ILE A 676 -37.44 -27.00 6.53
N ILE A 677 -37.70 -26.22 5.48
CA ILE A 677 -37.65 -24.75 5.43
C ILE A 677 -38.94 -24.21 6.08
N LEU A 678 -38.83 -23.28 7.04
CA LEU A 678 -39.97 -22.52 7.55
C LEU A 678 -39.80 -21.02 7.24
N ASN A 679 -40.64 -20.55 6.32
CA ASN A 679 -41.00 -19.16 6.08
C ASN A 679 -42.08 -18.72 7.08
N LEU A 680 -41.98 -17.54 7.67
CA LEU A 680 -43.10 -16.90 8.38
C LEU A 680 -43.22 -15.41 8.01
N HIS A 681 -44.33 -15.11 7.33
CA HIS A 681 -44.97 -13.79 7.23
C HIS A 681 -46.11 -13.69 8.25
N GLY A 682 -46.36 -12.49 8.78
CA GLY A 682 -47.54 -12.13 9.59
C GLY A 682 -47.32 -10.81 10.32
N THR A 683 -47.78 -9.65 9.81
CA THR A 683 -49.11 -9.00 9.90
C THR A 683 -49.26 -8.00 11.05
N HIS A 684 -49.82 -6.84 10.69
CA HIS A 684 -50.12 -5.62 11.47
C HIS A 684 -50.87 -5.86 12.78
N ASP A 685 -50.56 -5.06 13.81
CA ASP A 685 -51.57 -4.41 14.65
C ASP A 685 -51.03 -3.16 15.38
N SER A 686 -51.90 -2.16 15.47
CA SER A 686 -51.70 -0.81 15.97
C SER A 686 -51.90 -0.70 17.49
N ILE A 687 -50.99 -0.03 18.21
CA ILE A 687 -51.30 0.64 19.48
C ILE A 687 -50.62 2.00 19.50
N SER A 688 -51.46 3.03 19.53
CA SER A 688 -51.15 4.42 19.84
C SER A 688 -50.91 4.59 21.34
N ASP A 689 -49.85 5.31 21.73
CA ASP A 689 -49.93 6.22 22.88
C ASP A 689 -48.85 7.29 22.84
N LYS A 690 -49.29 8.53 23.05
CA LYS A 690 -48.50 9.77 23.03
C LYS A 690 -47.86 10.00 24.39
N PHE A 691 -46.56 10.28 24.43
CA PHE A 691 -45.95 11.12 25.46
C PHE A 691 -45.10 12.21 24.80
N LEU A 692 -45.51 13.45 25.03
CA LEU A 692 -44.85 14.70 24.65
C LEU A 692 -43.96 15.16 25.82
N TYR A 693 -42.66 15.36 25.57
CA TYR A 693 -41.87 16.40 26.22
C TYR A 693 -40.92 17.05 25.20
N PRO A 694 -40.66 18.37 25.31
CA PRO A 694 -40.14 19.21 24.23
C PRO A 694 -38.61 19.37 24.31
N ASN A 695 -38.03 19.84 23.19
CA ASN A 695 -36.64 20.26 22.98
C ASN A 695 -35.64 19.16 22.58
N PHE A 696 -35.83 18.63 21.37
CA PHE A 696 -34.75 18.36 20.41
C PHE A 696 -35.38 18.26 19.01
N GLN A 697 -35.16 19.26 18.14
CA GLN A 697 -35.45 19.11 16.71
C GLN A 697 -34.28 18.38 16.06
N MET A 698 -34.36 17.06 15.93
CA MET A 698 -33.69 16.36 14.83
C MET A 698 -34.55 16.53 13.58
N LYS A 699 -34.07 17.30 12.59
CA LYS A 699 -34.57 17.20 11.22
C LYS A 699 -34.10 15.87 10.64
N PHE A 700 -34.97 14.87 10.66
CA PHE A 700 -34.94 13.81 9.64
C PHE A 700 -35.65 14.35 8.41
N ALA A 701 -34.93 14.51 7.30
CA ALA A 701 -35.56 14.63 6.00
C ALA A 701 -36.11 13.24 5.62
N LYS A 702 -37.40 13.01 5.85
CA LYS A 702 -38.19 12.01 5.12
C LYS A 702 -38.67 12.65 3.83
N CYS A 703 -38.26 12.09 2.69
CA CYS A 703 -39.05 12.20 1.47
C CYS A 703 -40.04 11.03 1.46
N ASP A 704 -41.22 11.25 2.04
CA ASP A 704 -42.43 10.50 1.67
C ASP A 704 -43.08 11.26 0.51
N THR A 705 -43.03 10.71 -0.72
CA THR A 705 -43.93 11.17 -1.78
C THR A 705 -45.17 10.30 -1.80
N TYR A 706 -46.25 10.92 -1.34
CA TYR A 706 -47.65 10.58 -1.57
C TYR A 706 -47.90 10.16 -3.02
N VAL A 707 -48.47 8.97 -3.21
CA VAL A 707 -49.29 8.67 -4.39
C VAL A 707 -50.74 8.94 -3.98
N ARG A 708 -51.33 10.01 -4.51
CA ARG A 708 -52.79 10.22 -4.53
C ARG A 708 -53.29 9.94 -5.94
N SER A 709 -54.24 9.01 -5.99
CA SER A 709 -55.04 8.59 -7.13
C SER A 709 -55.70 9.74 -7.89
N THR A 710 -55.69 9.67 -9.22
CA THR A 710 -56.85 10.01 -10.05
C THR A 710 -56.82 9.21 -11.36
N ASN A 711 -57.96 8.59 -11.64
CA ASN A 711 -58.33 7.80 -12.82
C ASN A 711 -57.97 8.47 -14.16
N VAL A 712 -57.50 7.69 -15.14
CA VAL A 712 -58.15 7.54 -16.45
C VAL A 712 -57.89 6.11 -16.97
N SER A 713 -58.96 5.55 -17.51
CA SER A 713 -59.26 4.17 -17.91
C SER A 713 -58.84 3.79 -19.34
N HIS A 714 -58.78 2.46 -19.59
CA HIS A 714 -58.84 1.74 -20.88
C HIS A 714 -57.58 1.84 -21.78
N LEU A 715 -57.09 0.79 -22.47
CA LEU A 715 -57.69 -0.43 -23.02
C LEU A 715 -56.58 -1.49 -23.30
N TYR A 716 -57.00 -2.74 -23.37
CA TYR A 716 -56.25 -3.97 -23.63
C TYR A 716 -55.41 -4.02 -24.92
N GLY A 717 -54.37 -4.87 -24.94
CA GLY A 717 -53.77 -5.40 -26.17
C GLY A 717 -52.55 -6.30 -25.94
N LEU A 718 -52.78 -7.61 -25.86
CA LEU A 718 -51.75 -8.67 -25.93
C LEU A 718 -50.97 -8.62 -27.25
N THR A 719 -49.66 -8.89 -27.21
CA THR A 719 -49.01 -9.89 -28.08
C THR A 719 -47.55 -10.10 -27.64
N GLU A 720 -47.20 -11.37 -27.43
CA GLU A 720 -45.83 -11.83 -27.23
C GLU A 720 -45.07 -11.83 -28.56
N THR A 721 -43.77 -11.50 -28.54
CA THR A 721 -42.75 -12.15 -29.38
C THR A 721 -41.34 -11.91 -28.79
N PRO A 722 -40.41 -12.87 -28.93
CA PRO A 722 -39.21 -12.98 -28.11
C PRO A 722 -37.94 -12.47 -28.81
N GLY A 723 -36.99 -11.93 -28.03
CA GLY A 723 -35.59 -11.84 -28.42
C GLY A 723 -34.94 -10.46 -28.26
N LEU A 724 -33.68 -10.48 -27.82
CA LEU A 724 -32.73 -9.36 -27.60
C LEU A 724 -32.92 -8.59 -26.28
N GLY A 725 -32.11 -8.97 -25.28
CA GLY A 725 -31.91 -8.18 -24.06
C GLY A 725 -31.17 -6.89 -24.36
N THR A 726 -31.90 -5.78 -24.39
CA THR A 726 -31.37 -4.41 -24.33
C THR A 726 -30.97 -4.05 -22.90
N TYR A 727 -29.73 -3.61 -22.74
CA TYR A 727 -29.23 -2.92 -21.54
C TYR A 727 -29.93 -1.56 -21.39
N CYS A 728 -30.54 -1.30 -20.24
CA CYS A 728 -30.95 0.05 -19.84
C CYS A 728 -29.76 0.78 -19.21
N THR A 729 -29.19 1.74 -19.94
CA THR A 729 -28.28 2.75 -19.39
C THR A 729 -29.07 3.89 -18.74
N TRP A 730 -28.84 4.13 -17.45
CA TRP A 730 -29.27 5.34 -16.75
C TRP A 730 -28.25 6.47 -17.00
N LYS A 731 -28.70 7.61 -17.55
CA LYS A 731 -27.95 8.88 -17.57
C LYS A 731 -28.62 9.83 -16.58
N PRO A 732 -27.91 10.45 -15.63
CA PRO A 732 -28.41 11.62 -14.91
C PRO A 732 -28.02 12.91 -15.67
N GLU A 733 -28.99 13.73 -16.03
CA GLU A 733 -28.79 15.06 -16.62
C GLU A 733 -28.28 16.05 -15.56
N TRP A 734 -26.97 16.15 -15.42
CA TRP A 734 -26.28 17.13 -14.57
C TRP A 734 -26.27 18.56 -15.16
N ASP A 735 -26.56 18.69 -16.47
CA ASP A 735 -26.35 19.93 -17.21
C ASP A 735 -27.52 20.91 -17.22
N ALA A 736 -28.66 20.55 -16.62
CA ALA A 736 -29.85 21.40 -16.60
C ALA A 736 -29.95 22.39 -15.41
N LEU A 737 -29.05 22.32 -14.41
CA LEU A 737 -29.14 23.15 -13.21
C LEU A 737 -28.38 24.49 -13.34
N PRO A 738 -28.94 25.63 -12.88
CA PRO A 738 -28.24 26.92 -12.83
C PRO A 738 -26.95 26.88 -11.98
N LEU A 739 -25.94 27.66 -12.39
CA LEU A 739 -24.59 27.65 -11.79
C LEU A 739 -24.58 27.93 -10.27
N GLU A 740 -25.47 28.79 -9.79
CA GLU A 740 -25.60 29.13 -8.36
C GLU A 740 -26.13 27.97 -7.50
N GLU A 741 -26.98 27.10 -8.05
CA GLU A 741 -27.46 25.90 -7.35
C GLU A 741 -26.40 24.81 -7.29
N ARG A 742 -25.58 24.66 -8.33
CA ARG A 742 -24.43 23.72 -8.32
C ARG A 742 -23.38 24.13 -7.28
N SER A 743 -23.13 25.43 -7.12
CA SER A 743 -22.19 25.96 -6.11
C SER A 743 -22.71 25.79 -4.67
N ARG A 744 -24.02 25.97 -4.44
CA ARG A 744 -24.63 25.75 -3.12
C ARG A 744 -24.74 24.27 -2.73
N MET A 745 -24.90 23.36 -3.70
CA MET A 745 -24.91 21.92 -3.42
C MET A 745 -23.51 21.35 -3.18
N LYS A 746 -22.46 21.86 -3.86
CA LYS A 746 -21.06 21.49 -3.55
C LYS A 746 -20.63 21.89 -2.14
N ALA A 747 -21.12 23.03 -1.62
CA ALA A 747 -20.83 23.47 -0.26
C ALA A 747 -21.54 22.65 0.85
N ARG A 748 -22.48 21.75 0.50
CA ARG A 748 -23.23 20.92 1.46
C ARG A 748 -22.86 19.42 1.41
N GLN A 749 -22.06 18.99 0.45
CA GLN A 749 -21.57 17.60 0.37
C GLN A 749 -20.15 17.43 0.92
N GLY A 750 -19.53 18.50 1.44
CA GLY A 750 -18.35 18.43 2.30
C GLY A 750 -18.71 18.83 3.73
N ILE A 751 -19.37 17.93 4.47
CA ILE A 751 -19.45 17.89 5.94
C ILE A 751 -19.35 16.44 6.37
#